data_AF-A0A428TC82-F1
#
_entry.id   AF-A0A428TC82-F1
#
_cell.length_a   1.000
_cell.length_b   1.000
_cell.length_c   1.000
_cell.angle_alpha   90.00
_cell.angle_beta   90.00
_cell.angle_gamma   90.00
#
_symmetry.space_group_name_H-M   'P 1'
#
loop_
_entity.id
_entity.type
_entity.pdbx_description
1 polymer ?
#
loop_
_entity_poly.entity_id
_entity_poly.type
_entity_poly.pdbx_seq_one_letter_code
_entity_poly.pdbx_strand_id
1 'polypeptide(L)'
;MSSIRDSSDFKDDLAVQIQKWNEQDNERDSWLRTRQQKLQQMEEAFEEEKRRLKMENYDLTAENRELKNQVKVQQKEKEPYVAVLIDGDGAKFQDSFLQSPEEGATNAALAIKQHVAEYVADTDLSGDITIFARVYANVKDLAHSLRLSGIISYEDKFFKFVINFTNARAEFDFVDVGSGKENADSKIRRMLKYYHDDVRCKKIFFVGCHDAGAFLQNENRATPQSPPKQTSSPPPAPPRPLPPVATTTTTATTTTVRSGNGGISTKYKGSYAAAGGTGNHQNIDVSKTKAKAPRVMEFNQDNVRLDPPAKIPGNTPAQDSYKRKLAEARGQAFCNNRYIIGTCARGDQCIREHDKKLTPDEMVIHRYKARSCPCFQGPGCSEFDCVMSHHCPLDPFCTRGNECKFKNNSKFGDMHLTKEGLKPVKRWTEATQINVRNFTSTRKCLCGSCASSSGQSCARHSRVVPTTNTINASKTAAYATTAGPDIPKEQWAQVLEQVGGPVQYKQIPVPKPASDEVLINIKYSGVCHTDLHAVNGDWPLQSKMPLVGGHEGAGVVVARGELVNDIEIGDHVGIKWLHGSCMSCEQCRQSNESLCSTASLSGYTVDGSFQQYAVGKAAHVARIPKDCDLAAVAPILCAGLTVYKALKSSGARPGQHVAIAGAGGGLGVFAIQYAKAMGLHVTALDGGEEKRKVCLELGADTFVDFRTSKDTVADIRAASGGSGPDAVLLLAASEKPFQEASQYVKSKGTIVCVGLPANAFVKAPVFDTVVREINIKGSYVGNRQDTAEAIEFFRQGFIKAPFKIVGLSELQDVYDLMQKGAIAGRYVVDTSR
;
A
#
# COMPACT_ATOMS: atom_id res chain seq x y z
N MET A 1 100.36 -36.70 -2.03
CA MET A 1 100.98 -36.05 -3.21
C MET A 1 99.96 -36.03 -4.34
N SER A 2 99.80 -34.85 -4.96
CA SER A 2 99.01 -34.55 -6.16
C SER A 2 97.47 -34.63 -6.00
N SER A 3 96.66 -33.59 -6.19
CA SER A 3 96.84 -32.35 -6.96
C SER A 3 96.24 -31.15 -6.21
N ILE A 4 97.08 -30.15 -5.95
CA ILE A 4 96.61 -28.79 -5.68
C ILE A 4 95.98 -28.33 -7.00
N ARG A 5 94.66 -28.14 -7.05
CA ARG A 5 94.05 -27.36 -8.14
C ARG A 5 94.62 -25.96 -8.02
N ASP A 6 95.31 -25.52 -9.06
CA ASP A 6 96.01 -24.25 -9.09
C ASP A 6 95.04 -23.10 -8.80
N SER A 7 95.46 -22.15 -7.96
CA SER A 7 94.62 -21.00 -7.59
C SER A 7 94.29 -20.06 -8.77
N SER A 8 94.96 -20.25 -9.91
CA SER A 8 94.65 -19.60 -11.18
C SER A 8 93.37 -20.13 -11.80
N ASP A 9 93.16 -21.45 -11.84
CA ASP A 9 92.02 -22.08 -12.51
C ASP A 9 90.67 -21.68 -11.87
N PHE A 10 90.64 -21.53 -10.54
CA PHE A 10 89.43 -21.06 -9.83
C PHE A 10 89.14 -19.58 -10.07
N LYS A 11 90.17 -18.76 -10.26
CA LYS A 11 90.01 -17.33 -10.59
C LYS A 11 89.55 -17.15 -12.03
N ASP A 12 90.03 -17.98 -12.94
CA ASP A 12 89.66 -17.94 -14.35
C ASP A 12 88.20 -18.42 -14.56
N ASP A 13 87.78 -19.49 -13.88
CA ASP A 13 86.37 -19.94 -13.89
C ASP A 13 85.43 -18.89 -13.31
N LEU A 14 85.81 -18.24 -12.20
CA LEU A 14 85.01 -17.16 -11.60
C LEU A 14 84.96 -15.92 -12.50
N ALA A 15 86.06 -15.57 -13.18
CA ALA A 15 86.11 -14.44 -14.11
C ALA A 15 85.18 -14.68 -15.32
N VAL A 16 85.17 -15.88 -15.88
CA VAL A 16 84.24 -16.28 -16.96
C VAL A 16 82.79 -16.19 -16.49
N GLN A 17 82.50 -16.62 -15.26
CA GLN A 17 81.15 -16.61 -14.72
C GLN A 17 80.64 -15.20 -14.40
N ILE A 18 81.51 -14.30 -13.91
CA ILE A 18 81.22 -12.88 -13.74
C ILE A 18 80.97 -12.20 -15.08
N GLN A 19 81.76 -12.51 -16.11
CA GLN A 19 81.55 -11.97 -17.46
C GLN A 19 80.18 -12.38 -18.02
N LYS A 20 79.78 -13.64 -17.82
CA LYS A 20 78.47 -14.14 -18.22
C LYS A 20 77.32 -13.45 -17.48
N TRP A 21 77.47 -13.19 -16.19
CA TRP A 21 76.47 -12.43 -15.42
C TRP A 21 76.38 -10.98 -15.89
N ASN A 22 77.51 -10.34 -16.19
CA ASN A 22 77.53 -8.99 -16.75
C ASN A 22 76.84 -8.92 -18.12
N GLU A 23 77.03 -9.91 -18.98
CA GLU A 23 76.31 -10.01 -20.26
C GLU A 23 74.80 -10.15 -20.05
N GLN A 24 74.37 -11.01 -19.11
CA GLN A 24 72.95 -11.19 -18.78
C GLN A 24 72.32 -9.93 -18.16
N ASP A 25 73.04 -9.23 -17.30
CA ASP A 25 72.58 -7.97 -16.72
C ASP A 25 72.50 -6.86 -17.79
N ASN A 26 73.45 -6.81 -18.73
CA ASN A 26 73.40 -5.87 -19.86
C ASN A 26 72.21 -6.16 -20.80
N GLU A 27 71.91 -7.44 -21.07
CA GLU A 27 70.72 -7.83 -21.84
C GLU A 27 69.42 -7.44 -21.11
N ARG A 28 69.35 -7.68 -19.79
CA ARG A 28 68.21 -7.30 -18.97
C ARG A 28 68.02 -5.79 -18.94
N ASP A 29 69.09 -5.02 -18.81
CA ASP A 29 69.06 -3.57 -18.81
C ASP A 29 68.63 -3.01 -20.17
N SER A 30 69.10 -3.61 -21.27
CA SER A 30 68.66 -3.28 -22.64
C SER A 30 67.17 -3.56 -22.83
N TRP A 31 66.69 -4.71 -22.34
CA TRP A 31 65.28 -5.07 -22.37
C TRP A 31 64.41 -4.11 -21.56
N LEU A 32 64.85 -3.74 -20.34
CA LEU A 32 64.16 -2.78 -19.47
C LEU A 32 64.08 -1.40 -20.10
N ARG A 33 65.18 -0.88 -20.67
CA ARG A 33 65.19 0.42 -21.39
C ARG A 33 64.23 0.42 -22.58
N THR A 34 64.19 -0.67 -23.34
CA THR A 34 63.27 -0.82 -24.47
C THR A 34 61.81 -0.84 -24.01
N ARG A 35 61.51 -1.51 -22.90
CA ARG A 35 60.16 -1.54 -22.31
C ARG A 35 59.76 -0.17 -21.78
N GLN A 36 60.68 0.53 -21.12
CA GLN A 36 60.47 1.87 -20.57
C GLN A 36 60.19 2.89 -21.67
N GLN A 37 60.92 2.84 -22.80
CA GLN A 37 60.63 3.66 -23.98
C GLN A 37 59.23 3.39 -24.55
N LYS A 38 58.83 2.11 -24.65
CA LYS A 38 57.47 1.77 -25.12
C LYS A 38 56.38 2.26 -24.18
N LEU A 39 56.60 2.16 -22.87
CA LEU A 39 55.69 2.70 -21.85
C LEU A 39 55.55 4.22 -22.00
N GLN A 40 56.67 4.93 -22.17
CA GLN A 40 56.67 6.38 -22.35
C GLN A 40 55.93 6.81 -23.63
N GLN A 41 56.14 6.10 -24.75
CA GLN A 41 55.39 6.34 -26.00
C GLN A 41 53.89 6.06 -25.84
N MET A 42 53.51 5.04 -25.08
CA MET A 42 52.10 4.74 -24.80
C MET A 42 51.47 5.79 -23.89
N GLU A 43 52.20 6.31 -22.89
CA GLU A 43 51.74 7.40 -22.03
C GLU A 43 51.53 8.70 -22.82
N GLU A 44 52.44 9.02 -23.73
CA GLU A 44 52.31 10.19 -24.61
C GLU A 44 51.10 10.06 -25.54
N ALA A 45 50.92 8.90 -26.19
CA ALA A 45 49.76 8.64 -27.04
C ALA A 45 48.44 8.68 -26.25
N PHE A 46 48.44 8.18 -25.01
CA PHE A 46 47.28 8.23 -24.12
C PHE A 46 46.93 9.66 -23.71
N GLU A 47 47.91 10.50 -23.38
CA GLU A 47 47.67 11.90 -23.03
C GLU A 47 47.22 12.73 -24.25
N GLU A 48 47.70 12.41 -25.46
CA GLU A 48 47.22 13.03 -26.70
C GLU A 48 45.75 12.66 -26.98
N GLU A 49 45.40 11.39 -26.88
CA GLU A 49 44.02 10.91 -27.02
C GLU A 49 43.08 11.52 -25.97
N LYS A 50 43.55 11.64 -24.72
CA LYS A 50 42.82 12.29 -23.63
C LYS A 50 42.59 13.78 -23.89
N ARG A 51 43.54 14.47 -24.52
CA ARG A 51 43.35 15.88 -24.96
C ARG A 51 42.31 15.96 -26.07
N ARG A 52 42.36 15.04 -27.05
CA ARG A 52 41.36 14.95 -28.13
C ARG A 52 39.95 14.77 -27.58
N LEU A 53 39.75 13.77 -26.71
CA LEU A 53 38.45 13.48 -26.09
C LEU A 53 37.95 14.62 -25.20
N LYS A 54 38.85 15.36 -24.53
CA LYS A 54 38.47 16.57 -23.78
C LYS A 54 37.94 17.67 -24.69
N MET A 55 38.53 17.84 -25.87
CA MET A 55 38.11 18.85 -26.85
C MET A 55 36.77 18.48 -27.47
N GLU A 56 36.61 17.22 -27.88
CA GLU A 56 35.34 16.69 -28.42
C GLU A 56 34.20 16.76 -27.39
N ASN A 57 34.49 16.46 -26.12
CA ASN A 57 33.50 16.60 -25.05
C ASN A 57 33.14 18.07 -24.77
N TYR A 58 34.09 18.99 -24.93
CA TYR A 58 33.80 20.44 -24.83
C TYR A 58 32.85 20.88 -25.95
N ASP A 59 33.11 20.45 -27.19
CA ASP A 59 32.28 20.77 -28.35
C ASP A 59 30.88 20.16 -28.23
N LEU A 60 30.78 18.89 -27.86
CA LEU A 60 29.50 18.21 -27.59
C LEU A 60 28.73 18.87 -26.44
N THR A 61 29.43 19.40 -25.43
CA THR A 61 28.78 20.12 -24.32
C THR A 61 28.23 21.47 -24.79
N ALA A 62 28.95 22.17 -25.69
CA ALA A 62 28.47 23.40 -26.31
C ALA A 62 27.25 23.16 -27.19
N GLU A 63 27.28 22.12 -28.05
CA GLU A 63 26.18 21.75 -28.93
C GLU A 63 24.94 21.30 -28.14
N ASN A 64 25.13 20.51 -27.07
CA ASN A 64 24.04 20.15 -26.16
C ASN A 64 23.43 21.36 -25.45
N ARG A 65 24.24 22.38 -25.12
CA ARG A 65 23.74 23.62 -24.53
C ARG A 65 22.89 24.40 -25.53
N GLU A 66 23.30 24.39 -26.80
CA GLU A 66 22.59 25.05 -27.89
C GLU A 66 21.27 24.34 -28.22
N LEU A 67 21.27 23.01 -28.33
CA LEU A 67 20.05 22.19 -28.48
C LEU A 67 19.09 22.38 -27.30
N LYS A 68 19.60 22.41 -26.07
CA LYS A 68 18.76 22.71 -24.88
C LYS A 68 18.15 24.10 -24.95
N ASN A 69 18.88 25.09 -25.48
CA ASN A 69 18.33 26.42 -25.69
C ASN A 69 17.27 26.41 -26.80
N GLN A 70 17.46 25.68 -27.89
CA GLN A 70 16.46 25.53 -28.95
C GLN A 70 15.18 24.84 -28.45
N VAL A 71 15.30 23.76 -27.66
CA VAL A 71 14.15 23.09 -27.03
C VAL A 71 13.43 24.03 -26.04
N LYS A 72 14.18 24.82 -25.26
CA LYS A 72 13.59 25.85 -24.37
C LYS A 72 12.85 26.94 -25.15
N VAL A 73 13.34 27.31 -26.33
CA VAL A 73 12.69 28.27 -27.22
C VAL A 73 11.40 27.67 -27.81
N GLN A 74 11.43 26.41 -28.27
CA GLN A 74 10.23 25.71 -28.75
C GLN A 74 9.17 25.47 -27.66
N GLN A 75 9.59 25.25 -26.41
CA GLN A 75 8.67 25.12 -25.26
C GLN A 75 8.13 26.47 -24.78
N LYS A 76 8.82 27.59 -25.05
CA LYS A 76 8.37 28.94 -24.70
C LYS A 76 7.10 29.36 -25.44
N GLU A 77 6.83 28.78 -26.61
CA GLU A 77 5.72 29.15 -27.51
C GLU A 77 4.44 28.32 -27.31
N LYS A 78 4.49 27.23 -26.52
CA LYS A 78 3.31 26.40 -26.25
C LYS A 78 2.57 26.89 -25.01
N GLU A 79 1.39 27.47 -25.21
CA GLU A 79 0.37 27.80 -24.20
C GLU A 79 0.93 28.54 -22.96
N PRO A 80 1.29 29.83 -23.09
CA PRO A 80 1.73 30.64 -21.97
C PRO A 80 0.63 30.78 -20.91
N TYR A 81 1.01 30.85 -19.63
CA TYR A 81 0.07 31.10 -18.54
C TYR A 81 0.64 32.02 -17.46
N VAL A 82 -0.26 32.55 -16.65
CA VAL A 82 0.03 33.37 -15.46
C VAL A 82 -0.38 32.61 -14.20
N ALA A 83 0.47 32.64 -13.18
CA ALA A 83 0.17 32.06 -11.87
C ALA A 83 -0.12 33.17 -10.85
N VAL A 84 -1.14 32.98 -10.01
CA VAL A 84 -1.51 33.86 -8.90
C VAL A 84 -1.52 33.03 -7.62
N LEU A 85 -0.65 33.36 -6.67
CA LEU A 85 -0.52 32.68 -5.39
C LEU A 85 -0.92 33.64 -4.28
N ILE A 86 -1.95 33.28 -3.54
CA ILE A 86 -2.56 34.11 -2.51
C ILE A 86 -2.36 33.44 -1.17
N ASP A 87 -1.68 34.13 -0.27
CA ASP A 87 -1.69 33.81 1.15
C ASP A 87 -2.97 34.36 1.78
N GLY A 88 -3.87 33.44 2.11
CA GLY A 88 -5.24 33.73 2.53
C GLY A 88 -5.44 33.81 4.04
N ASP A 89 -4.42 33.52 4.87
CA ASP A 89 -4.59 33.35 6.33
C ASP A 89 -5.03 34.62 7.08
N GLY A 90 -4.91 35.81 6.47
CA GLY A 90 -5.30 37.10 7.07
C GLY A 90 -6.40 37.87 6.33
N ALA A 91 -7.35 37.18 5.69
CA ALA A 91 -8.49 37.73 4.94
C ALA A 91 -8.08 38.67 3.77
N LYS A 92 -8.01 38.09 2.56
CA LYS A 92 -7.65 38.80 1.31
C LYS A 92 -8.83 39.14 0.40
N PHE A 93 -10.03 38.72 0.76
CA PHE A 93 -11.24 39.00 -0.01
C PHE A 93 -11.94 40.22 0.54
N GLN A 94 -12.61 40.97 -0.34
CA GLN A 94 -13.51 42.03 0.10
C GLN A 94 -14.64 41.42 0.94
N ASP A 95 -14.94 42.03 2.08
CA ASP A 95 -15.99 41.55 3.00
C ASP A 95 -17.34 41.36 2.29
N SER A 96 -17.65 42.21 1.31
CA SER A 96 -18.84 42.12 0.46
C SER A 96 -18.93 40.79 -0.30
N PHE A 97 -17.81 40.25 -0.78
CA PHE A 97 -17.77 38.94 -1.43
C PHE A 97 -17.98 37.79 -0.44
N LEU A 98 -17.50 37.94 0.79
CA LEU A 98 -17.63 36.92 1.84
C LEU A 98 -19.05 36.86 2.42
N GLN A 99 -19.81 37.97 2.35
CA GLN A 99 -21.19 38.05 2.83
C GLN A 99 -22.19 37.21 2.01
N SER A 100 -21.94 37.05 0.70
CA SER A 100 -22.72 36.21 -0.24
C SER A 100 -21.85 35.08 -0.82
N PRO A 101 -21.84 33.87 -0.21
CA PRO A 101 -20.89 32.80 -0.57
C PRO A 101 -20.97 32.22 -1.98
N GLU A 102 -22.12 32.32 -2.64
CA GLU A 102 -22.34 31.72 -3.96
C GLU A 102 -21.98 32.72 -5.06
N GLU A 103 -22.59 33.91 -5.03
CA GLU A 103 -22.32 34.98 -5.99
C GLU A 103 -20.95 35.63 -5.74
N GLY A 104 -20.61 35.89 -4.47
CA GLY A 104 -19.37 36.55 -4.09
C GLY A 104 -18.12 35.73 -4.40
N ALA A 105 -18.18 34.40 -4.30
CA ALA A 105 -17.07 33.52 -4.68
C ALA A 105 -16.81 33.56 -6.20
N THR A 106 -17.88 33.50 -6.99
CA THR A 106 -17.82 33.62 -8.45
C THR A 106 -17.32 35.00 -8.87
N ASN A 107 -17.83 36.06 -8.23
CA ASN A 107 -17.41 37.44 -8.48
C ASN A 107 -15.95 37.67 -8.09
N ALA A 108 -15.46 37.08 -7.00
CA ALA A 108 -14.05 37.14 -6.61
C ALA A 108 -13.14 36.46 -7.65
N ALA A 109 -13.51 35.28 -8.14
CA ALA A 109 -12.76 34.58 -9.19
C ALA A 109 -12.75 35.34 -10.53
N LEU A 110 -13.87 36.01 -10.86
CA LEU A 110 -13.97 36.87 -12.04
C LEU A 110 -13.12 38.14 -11.87
N ALA A 111 -13.17 38.78 -10.70
CA ALA A 111 -12.39 39.96 -10.40
C ALA A 111 -10.89 39.68 -10.50
N ILE A 112 -10.40 38.57 -9.97
CA ILE A 112 -8.99 38.16 -10.12
C ILE A 112 -8.63 38.00 -11.61
N LYS A 113 -9.49 37.35 -12.41
CA LYS A 113 -9.24 37.22 -13.87
C LYS A 113 -9.11 38.58 -14.52
N GLN A 114 -10.08 39.45 -14.26
CA GLN A 114 -10.19 40.74 -14.92
C GLN A 114 -9.02 41.64 -14.55
N HIS A 115 -8.67 41.76 -13.27
CA HIS A 115 -7.56 42.60 -12.84
C HIS A 115 -6.21 42.09 -13.34
N VAL A 116 -6.00 40.77 -13.36
CA VAL A 116 -4.78 40.19 -13.93
C VAL A 116 -4.73 40.42 -15.43
N ALA A 117 -5.85 40.22 -16.15
CA ALA A 117 -5.94 40.45 -17.59
C ALA A 117 -5.71 41.92 -17.95
N GLU A 118 -6.30 42.86 -17.21
CA GLU A 118 -6.08 44.30 -17.36
C GLU A 118 -4.63 44.68 -17.07
N TYR A 119 -4.02 44.14 -16.01
CA TYR A 119 -2.63 44.42 -15.68
C TYR A 119 -1.64 43.95 -16.75
N VAL A 120 -1.92 42.81 -17.40
CA VAL A 120 -1.05 42.25 -18.45
C VAL A 120 -1.44 42.72 -19.86
N ALA A 121 -2.49 43.53 -20.00
CA ALA A 121 -3.01 44.00 -21.29
C ALA A 121 -1.96 44.80 -22.09
N ASP A 122 -1.09 45.55 -21.41
CA ASP A 122 -0.03 46.36 -22.02
C ASP A 122 1.32 45.62 -22.12
N THR A 123 1.33 44.30 -21.89
CA THR A 123 2.54 43.47 -21.97
C THR A 123 2.49 42.51 -23.15
N ASP A 124 3.60 41.84 -23.46
CA ASP A 124 3.67 40.78 -24.48
C ASP A 124 2.77 39.54 -24.20
N LEU A 125 1.97 39.59 -23.13
CA LEU A 125 0.98 38.60 -22.71
C LEU A 125 -0.47 39.03 -23.02
N SER A 126 -0.65 40.09 -23.81
CA SER A 126 -1.97 40.60 -24.22
C SER A 126 -2.76 39.56 -25.04
N GLY A 127 -3.90 39.08 -24.53
CA GLY A 127 -4.74 38.06 -25.17
C GLY A 127 -5.49 37.18 -24.15
N ASP A 128 -6.14 36.11 -24.63
CA ASP A 128 -6.80 35.12 -23.75
C ASP A 128 -5.76 34.18 -23.13
N ILE A 129 -4.96 34.73 -22.20
CA ILE A 129 -3.95 33.99 -21.45
C ILE A 129 -4.59 33.22 -20.29
N THR A 130 -4.19 31.96 -20.11
CA THR A 130 -4.65 31.14 -19.00
C THR A 130 -4.13 31.69 -17.68
N ILE A 131 -5.03 31.92 -16.72
CA ILE A 131 -4.70 32.42 -15.39
C ILE A 131 -5.01 31.32 -14.37
N PHE A 132 -3.99 30.80 -13.71
CA PHE A 132 -4.13 29.88 -12.58
C PHE A 132 -4.08 30.66 -11.27
N ALA A 133 -5.11 30.57 -10.45
CA ALA A 133 -5.14 31.23 -9.15
C ALA A 133 -5.33 30.24 -8.02
N ARG A 134 -4.47 30.30 -7.00
CA ARG A 134 -4.54 29.42 -5.83
C ARG A 134 -4.47 30.22 -4.54
N VAL A 135 -5.44 29.99 -3.68
CA VAL A 135 -5.53 30.59 -2.34
C VAL A 135 -5.14 29.54 -1.32
N TYR A 136 -4.17 29.84 -0.46
CA TYR A 136 -3.73 28.95 0.60
C TYR A 136 -4.15 29.54 1.94
N ALA A 137 -4.99 28.82 2.68
CA ALA A 137 -5.38 29.25 4.02
C ALA A 137 -5.81 28.07 4.88
N ASN A 138 -5.72 28.24 6.19
CA ASN A 138 -6.37 27.38 7.16
C ASN A 138 -7.86 27.74 7.18
N VAL A 139 -8.64 27.02 6.37
CA VAL A 139 -10.05 27.38 6.09
C VAL A 139 -10.87 27.42 7.37
N LYS A 140 -10.61 26.51 8.31
CA LYS A 140 -11.34 26.42 9.57
C LYS A 140 -11.09 27.62 10.47
N ASP A 141 -9.83 27.97 10.72
CA ASP A 141 -9.49 29.06 11.65
C ASP A 141 -9.81 30.43 11.03
N LEU A 142 -9.68 30.56 9.71
CA LEU A 142 -10.10 31.75 8.98
C LEU A 142 -11.62 31.94 9.02
N ALA A 143 -12.41 30.87 8.77
CA ALA A 143 -13.86 30.92 8.90
C ALA A 143 -14.29 31.37 10.31
N HIS A 144 -13.62 30.84 11.33
CA HIS A 144 -13.87 31.22 12.71
C HIS A 144 -13.58 32.70 12.97
N SER A 145 -12.43 33.19 12.48
CA SER A 145 -12.00 34.59 12.62
C SER A 145 -12.93 35.58 11.89
N LEU A 146 -13.37 35.25 10.68
CA LEU A 146 -14.32 36.03 9.90
C LEU A 146 -15.68 36.13 10.57
N ARG A 147 -16.12 35.05 11.23
CA ARG A 147 -17.36 35.03 12.02
C ARG A 147 -17.24 35.90 13.27
N LEU A 148 -16.15 35.77 14.03
CA LEU A 148 -15.91 36.60 15.22
C LEU A 148 -15.87 38.09 14.88
N SER A 149 -15.38 38.44 13.69
CA SER A 149 -15.31 39.81 13.19
C SER A 149 -16.64 40.32 12.60
N GLY A 150 -17.68 39.48 12.56
CA GLY A 150 -19.01 39.86 12.04
C GLY A 150 -19.12 39.95 10.51
N ILE A 151 -18.06 39.60 9.76
CA ILE A 151 -18.03 39.66 8.29
C ILE A 151 -18.96 38.59 7.70
N ILE A 152 -18.93 37.39 8.28
CA ILE A 152 -19.86 36.31 7.94
C ILE A 152 -20.71 35.96 9.15
N SER A 153 -21.97 35.62 8.89
CA SER A 153 -22.88 35.24 9.98
C SER A 153 -22.55 33.87 10.58
N TYR A 154 -21.93 32.98 9.79
CA TYR A 154 -21.63 31.59 10.16
C TYR A 154 -20.37 31.07 9.47
N GLU A 155 -19.62 30.16 10.12
CA GLU A 155 -18.41 29.55 9.54
C GLU A 155 -18.70 28.77 8.24
N ASP A 156 -19.84 28.05 8.18
CA ASP A 156 -20.34 27.34 6.98
C ASP A 156 -20.44 28.21 5.73
N LYS A 157 -20.65 29.53 5.89
CA LYS A 157 -20.67 30.45 4.75
C LYS A 157 -19.30 30.53 4.08
N PHE A 158 -18.22 30.51 4.86
CA PHE A 158 -16.89 30.53 4.29
C PHE A 158 -16.54 29.19 3.62
N PHE A 159 -16.94 28.06 4.20
CA PHE A 159 -16.77 26.76 3.53
C PHE A 159 -17.50 26.69 2.19
N LYS A 160 -18.72 27.24 2.11
CA LYS A 160 -19.44 27.39 0.83
C LYS A 160 -18.70 28.32 -0.13
N PHE A 161 -18.20 29.45 0.35
CA PHE A 161 -17.40 30.38 -0.45
C PHE A 161 -16.18 29.68 -1.05
N VAL A 162 -15.44 28.90 -0.25
CA VAL A 162 -14.29 28.10 -0.68
C VAL A 162 -14.67 27.12 -1.78
N ILE A 163 -15.73 26.32 -1.58
CA ILE A 163 -16.19 25.34 -2.58
C ILE A 163 -16.62 26.04 -3.88
N ASN A 164 -17.38 27.12 -3.78
CA ASN A 164 -17.86 27.85 -4.94
C ASN A 164 -16.73 28.61 -5.66
N PHE A 165 -15.71 29.08 -4.94
CA PHE A 165 -14.54 29.72 -5.54
C PHE A 165 -13.73 28.70 -6.36
N THR A 166 -13.46 27.52 -5.80
CA THR A 166 -12.81 26.41 -6.52
C THR A 166 -13.64 25.96 -7.73
N ASN A 167 -14.96 25.89 -7.58
CA ASN A 167 -15.83 25.47 -8.68
C ASN A 167 -16.13 26.58 -9.70
N ALA A 168 -15.76 27.83 -9.43
CA ALA A 168 -16.05 28.94 -10.33
C ALA A 168 -15.34 28.80 -11.67
N ARG A 169 -14.12 28.25 -11.68
CA ARG A 169 -13.34 27.92 -12.89
C ARG A 169 -12.34 26.80 -12.64
N ALA A 170 -12.02 26.04 -13.69
CA ALA A 170 -11.11 24.90 -13.62
C ALA A 170 -9.68 25.28 -13.19
N GLU A 171 -9.24 26.51 -13.46
CA GLU A 171 -7.90 27.00 -13.16
C GLU A 171 -7.77 27.60 -11.75
N PHE A 172 -8.86 27.64 -10.98
CA PHE A 172 -8.97 28.33 -9.70
C PHE A 172 -9.12 27.30 -8.57
N ASP A 173 -8.35 27.47 -7.51
CA ASP A 173 -8.37 26.54 -6.38
C ASP A 173 -8.22 27.26 -5.03
N PHE A 174 -8.83 26.68 -4.02
CA PHE A 174 -8.77 27.12 -2.63
C PHE A 174 -8.28 25.94 -1.79
N VAL A 175 -7.01 26.02 -1.39
CA VAL A 175 -6.27 24.94 -0.74
C VAL A 175 -6.35 25.11 0.77
N ASP A 176 -7.07 24.19 1.42
CA ASP A 176 -7.02 24.06 2.88
C ASP A 176 -5.66 23.50 3.32
N VAL A 177 -4.89 24.30 4.04
CA VAL A 177 -3.56 23.91 4.55
C VAL A 177 -3.61 23.34 5.96
N GLY A 178 -4.79 23.34 6.59
CA GLY A 178 -5.01 22.86 7.95
C GLY A 178 -4.29 23.70 9.02
N SER A 179 -4.36 23.25 10.27
CA SER A 179 -3.76 23.95 11.41
C SER A 179 -2.23 23.92 11.40
N GLY A 180 -1.60 25.08 11.47
CA GLY A 180 -0.15 25.22 11.61
C GLY A 180 0.34 26.53 10.99
N LYS A 181 1.08 27.32 11.76
CA LYS A 181 1.47 28.69 11.39
C LYS A 181 2.23 28.78 10.05
N GLU A 182 3.04 27.77 9.73
CA GLU A 182 3.94 27.77 8.56
C GLU A 182 3.40 26.95 7.38
N ASN A 183 2.17 26.42 7.46
CA ASN A 183 1.67 25.48 6.46
C ASN A 183 1.35 26.15 5.12
N ALA A 184 0.75 27.35 5.15
CA ALA A 184 0.51 28.14 3.93
C ALA A 184 1.84 28.56 3.30
N ASP A 185 2.75 29.12 4.10
CA ASP A 185 4.07 29.58 3.67
C ASP A 185 4.91 28.48 3.03
N SER A 186 4.97 27.30 3.66
CA SER A 186 5.72 26.15 3.14
C SER A 186 5.19 25.70 1.77
N LYS A 187 3.86 25.67 1.60
CA LYS A 187 3.22 25.30 0.33
C LYS A 187 3.43 26.38 -0.73
N ILE A 188 3.23 27.65 -0.41
CA ILE A 188 3.45 28.77 -1.33
C ILE A 188 4.91 28.80 -1.79
N ARG A 189 5.88 28.69 -0.87
CA ARG A 189 7.32 28.66 -1.18
C ARG A 189 7.66 27.54 -2.16
N ARG A 190 7.08 26.35 -1.96
CA ARG A 190 7.30 25.23 -2.86
C ARG A 190 6.67 25.45 -4.23
N MET A 191 5.47 26.02 -4.29
CA MET A 191 4.76 26.30 -5.54
C MET A 191 5.41 27.43 -6.34
N LEU A 192 5.90 28.48 -5.67
CA LEU A 192 6.70 29.54 -6.28
C LEU A 192 7.88 28.96 -7.06
N LYS A 193 8.61 28.00 -6.47
CA LYS A 193 9.71 27.32 -7.15
C LYS A 193 9.25 26.57 -8.40
N TYR A 194 8.14 25.83 -8.32
CA TYR A 194 7.64 25.09 -9.49
C TYR A 194 7.19 26.00 -10.63
N TYR A 195 6.48 27.09 -10.33
CA TYR A 195 6.07 28.05 -11.36
C TYR A 195 7.25 28.84 -11.92
N HIS A 196 8.25 29.17 -11.08
CA HIS A 196 9.48 29.83 -11.54
C HIS A 196 10.28 28.96 -12.52
N ASP A 197 10.31 27.65 -12.28
CA ASP A 197 11.09 26.71 -13.09
C ASP A 197 10.35 26.29 -14.39
N ASP A 198 9.04 26.59 -14.53
CA ASP A 198 8.24 26.31 -15.74
C ASP A 198 8.34 27.44 -16.78
N VAL A 199 8.94 27.13 -17.94
CA VAL A 199 9.17 28.09 -19.04
C VAL A 199 7.89 28.65 -19.69
N ARG A 200 6.74 28.03 -19.42
CA ARG A 200 5.42 28.49 -19.88
C ARG A 200 4.78 29.48 -18.92
N CYS A 201 5.18 29.48 -17.64
CA CYS A 201 4.73 30.47 -16.68
C CYS A 201 5.44 31.80 -16.98
N LYS A 202 4.70 32.78 -17.49
CA LYS A 202 5.28 34.05 -17.93
C LYS A 202 5.32 35.09 -16.83
N LYS A 203 4.44 34.96 -15.84
CA LYS A 203 4.33 35.87 -14.71
C LYS A 203 3.76 35.13 -13.50
N ILE A 204 4.30 35.47 -12.33
CA ILE A 204 3.76 35.02 -11.04
C ILE A 204 3.36 36.25 -10.23
N PHE A 205 2.10 36.32 -9.83
CA PHE A 205 1.60 37.26 -8.85
C PHE A 205 1.62 36.59 -7.48
N PHE A 206 2.27 37.22 -6.51
CA PHE A 206 2.24 36.78 -5.13
C PHE A 206 1.49 37.82 -4.29
N VAL A 207 0.43 37.39 -3.62
CA VAL A 207 -0.38 38.22 -2.74
C VAL A 207 -0.14 37.75 -1.31
N GLY A 208 0.89 38.31 -0.67
CA GLY A 208 1.27 37.97 0.70
C GLY A 208 0.39 38.63 1.75
N CYS A 209 0.17 37.96 2.88
CA CYS A 209 -0.42 38.54 4.09
C CYS A 209 0.62 38.67 5.20
N HIS A 210 0.53 39.75 5.98
CA HIS A 210 1.15 39.80 7.30
C HIS A 210 0.29 39.04 8.31
N ASP A 211 0.94 38.35 9.25
CA ASP A 211 0.33 37.69 10.42
C ASP A 211 -0.45 38.65 11.35
N ALA A 212 -0.19 39.96 11.23
CA ALA A 212 -0.89 41.01 11.95
C ALA A 212 -1.90 41.66 10.99
N GLY A 213 -3.08 41.06 10.84
CA GLY A 213 -4.11 41.45 9.86
C GLY A 213 -4.26 42.95 9.61
N ALA A 214 -4.60 43.30 8.36
CA ALA A 214 -4.76 44.68 7.90
C ALA A 214 -6.06 45.23 8.48
N PHE A 215 -6.04 45.59 9.76
CA PHE A 215 -7.00 46.53 10.34
C PHE A 215 -6.40 47.92 10.19
N LEU A 216 -6.58 48.53 9.02
CA LEU A 216 -6.34 49.97 8.86
C LEU A 216 -7.65 50.73 9.01
N GLN A 217 -7.61 51.62 10.02
CA GLN A 217 -8.30 52.90 10.15
C GLN A 217 -9.78 52.88 10.55
N ASN A 218 -10.00 52.96 11.87
CA ASN A 218 -10.93 53.96 12.39
C ASN A 218 -10.17 54.86 13.36
N GLU A 219 -10.09 56.14 13.00
CA GLU A 219 -9.62 57.22 13.86
C GLU A 219 -10.51 57.34 15.12
N ASN A 220 -9.92 57.84 16.21
CA ASN A 220 -10.54 58.17 17.51
C ASN A 220 -10.66 57.05 18.56
N ARG A 221 -9.54 56.75 19.23
CA ARG A 221 -9.50 56.84 20.71
C ARG A 221 -8.08 56.86 21.26
N ALA A 222 -7.77 57.86 22.09
CA ALA A 222 -6.47 58.12 22.67
C ALA A 222 -6.14 57.26 23.91
N THR A 223 -4.88 56.79 23.96
CA THR A 223 -3.95 56.61 25.12
C THR A 223 -4.30 55.68 26.31
N PRO A 224 -3.31 55.24 27.14
CA PRO A 224 -1.84 55.23 27.00
C PRO A 224 -1.16 53.86 27.30
N GLN A 225 0.11 53.78 26.89
CA GLN A 225 1.05 52.66 27.06
C GLN A 225 1.44 52.37 28.52
N SER A 226 1.83 51.11 28.80
CA SER A 226 2.71 50.74 29.91
C SER A 226 3.79 49.74 29.43
N PRO A 227 5.01 49.73 30.02
CA PRO A 227 6.20 49.12 29.42
C PRO A 227 6.33 47.60 29.73
N PRO A 228 7.16 46.87 28.96
CA PRO A 228 7.23 45.42 29.03
C PRO A 228 8.00 44.93 30.26
N LYS A 229 7.47 43.91 30.95
CA LYS A 229 8.20 43.14 31.98
C LYS A 229 8.82 41.88 31.37
N GLN A 230 10.13 41.75 31.54
CA GLN A 230 10.90 40.52 31.35
C GLN A 230 10.52 39.47 32.41
N THR A 231 10.42 38.20 32.04
CA THR A 231 10.41 37.09 33.00
C THR A 231 11.22 35.90 32.49
N SER A 232 12.25 35.57 33.26
CA SER A 232 13.11 34.40 33.20
C SER A 232 12.39 33.11 33.62
N SER A 233 12.74 32.00 32.98
CA SER A 233 12.27 30.63 33.25
C SER A 233 12.83 30.07 34.57
N PRO A 234 12.07 29.28 35.36
CA PRO A 234 12.60 28.54 36.51
C PRO A 234 13.05 27.09 36.16
N PRO A 235 13.98 26.49 36.94
CA PRO A 235 14.56 25.16 36.68
C PRO A 235 13.67 24.00 37.19
N PRO A 236 13.95 22.74 36.73
CA PRO A 236 13.04 21.61 36.93
C PRO A 236 13.13 20.98 38.33
N ALA A 237 12.01 20.37 38.77
CA ALA A 237 11.86 19.73 40.07
C ALA A 237 12.37 18.25 40.09
N PRO A 238 12.83 17.74 41.26
CA PRO A 238 13.39 16.39 41.40
C PRO A 238 12.34 15.27 41.51
N PRO A 239 12.72 14.00 41.27
CA PRO A 239 11.78 12.87 41.17
C PRO A 239 11.30 12.35 42.53
N ARG A 240 10.06 11.85 42.56
CA ARG A 240 9.37 11.36 43.78
C ARG A 240 9.39 9.81 43.86
N PRO A 241 9.43 9.19 45.06
CA PRO A 241 9.55 7.74 45.22
C PRO A 241 8.23 6.98 44.96
N LEU A 242 8.36 5.70 44.60
CA LEU A 242 7.25 4.75 44.34
C LEU A 242 6.59 4.24 45.64
N PRO A 243 5.25 4.06 45.68
CA PRO A 243 4.54 3.44 46.80
C PRO A 243 4.48 1.89 46.70
N PRO A 244 4.23 1.18 47.83
CA PRO A 244 4.32 -0.28 47.90
C PRO A 244 3.10 -1.02 47.31
N VAL A 245 3.36 -2.25 46.90
CA VAL A 245 2.41 -3.20 46.29
C VAL A 245 1.34 -3.62 47.30
N ALA A 246 0.06 -3.46 46.94
CA ALA A 246 -1.08 -3.98 47.71
C ALA A 246 -1.56 -5.32 47.13
N THR A 247 -1.60 -6.35 47.97
CA THR A 247 -2.14 -7.67 47.66
C THR A 247 -3.67 -7.65 47.80
N THR A 248 -4.41 -7.86 46.71
CA THR A 248 -5.89 -8.00 46.76
C THR A 248 -6.31 -9.46 46.96
N THR A 249 -6.92 -9.75 48.11
CA THR A 249 -7.70 -10.96 48.37
C THR A 249 -9.09 -10.79 47.75
N THR A 250 -9.56 -11.75 46.94
CA THR A 250 -10.89 -11.72 46.31
C THR A 250 -11.86 -12.57 47.11
N THR A 251 -12.87 -11.98 47.75
CA THR A 251 -13.96 -12.72 48.41
C THR A 251 -15.11 -12.91 47.42
N ALA A 252 -15.38 -14.16 47.01
CA ALA A 252 -16.49 -14.48 46.11
C ALA A 252 -17.82 -14.56 46.89
N THR A 253 -18.85 -13.86 46.43
CA THR A 253 -20.21 -13.92 47.02
C THR A 253 -20.99 -15.09 46.40
N THR A 254 -21.33 -16.10 47.21
CA THR A 254 -22.14 -17.27 46.83
C THR A 254 -23.58 -17.14 47.28
N THR A 255 -24.52 -17.73 46.53
CA THR A 255 -25.93 -17.83 46.91
C THR A 255 -26.39 -19.29 46.89
N THR A 256 -26.99 -19.72 47.98
CA THR A 256 -27.43 -21.11 48.18
C THR A 256 -28.85 -21.30 47.65
N VAL A 257 -29.05 -22.30 46.79
CA VAL A 257 -30.36 -22.64 46.22
C VAL A 257 -30.74 -24.05 46.64
N ARG A 258 -31.92 -24.21 47.26
CA ARG A 258 -32.52 -25.50 47.60
C ARG A 258 -33.42 -25.97 46.45
N SER A 259 -33.21 -27.19 45.97
CA SER A 259 -34.11 -27.81 45.00
C SER A 259 -35.26 -28.53 45.72
N GLY A 260 -36.36 -28.79 45.00
CA GLY A 260 -37.59 -29.41 45.52
C GLY A 260 -37.41 -30.81 46.12
N ASN A 261 -36.25 -31.45 45.95
CA ASN A 261 -35.93 -32.77 46.51
C ASN A 261 -34.96 -32.71 47.72
N GLY A 262 -34.76 -31.53 48.33
CA GLY A 262 -33.96 -31.37 49.55
C GLY A 262 -32.45 -31.21 49.36
N GLY A 263 -31.95 -31.19 48.12
CA GLY A 263 -30.53 -30.96 47.80
C GLY A 263 -30.14 -29.48 47.87
N ILE A 264 -28.94 -29.21 48.40
CA ILE A 264 -28.35 -27.87 48.49
C ILE A 264 -27.36 -27.69 47.32
N SER A 265 -27.55 -26.64 46.52
CA SER A 265 -26.65 -26.28 45.41
C SER A 265 -26.11 -24.85 45.59
N THR A 266 -24.85 -24.65 45.24
CA THR A 266 -24.15 -23.37 45.44
C THR A 266 -23.99 -22.67 44.10
N LYS A 267 -24.61 -21.49 43.94
CA LYS A 267 -24.52 -20.71 42.69
C LYS A 267 -23.55 -19.55 42.86
N TYR A 268 -22.55 -19.49 41.98
CA TYR A 268 -21.65 -18.34 41.87
C TYR A 268 -22.28 -17.26 41.00
N LYS A 269 -22.18 -16.00 41.44
CA LYS A 269 -22.73 -14.85 40.71
C LYS A 269 -22.00 -14.69 39.38
N GLY A 270 -22.68 -14.99 38.26
CA GLY A 270 -22.13 -14.95 36.89
C GLY A 270 -22.00 -16.32 36.20
N SER A 271 -22.25 -17.43 36.89
CA SER A 271 -22.27 -18.77 36.29
C SER A 271 -23.61 -19.07 35.58
N TYR A 272 -23.54 -19.67 34.39
CA TYR A 272 -24.70 -20.13 33.61
C TYR A 272 -25.19 -21.54 33.99
N ALA A 273 -24.49 -22.22 34.90
CA ALA A 273 -24.86 -23.53 35.43
C ALA A 273 -24.71 -23.58 36.97
N ALA A 274 -25.55 -24.38 37.62
CA ALA A 274 -25.38 -24.75 39.03
C ALA A 274 -25.14 -26.26 39.11
N ALA A 275 -24.14 -26.68 39.89
CA ALA A 275 -23.85 -28.09 40.16
C ALA A 275 -24.11 -28.37 41.64
N GLY A 276 -24.93 -29.39 41.92
CA GLY A 276 -25.19 -29.86 43.27
C GLY A 276 -25.92 -31.20 43.29
N GLY A 277 -25.53 -32.07 44.24
CA GLY A 277 -26.12 -33.39 44.45
C GLY A 277 -25.57 -34.02 45.73
N THR A 278 -26.32 -34.95 46.33
CA THR A 278 -25.89 -35.77 47.47
C THR A 278 -25.77 -37.22 47.02
N GLY A 279 -24.58 -37.82 47.18
CA GLY A 279 -24.26 -39.17 46.69
C GLY A 279 -23.62 -39.19 45.30
N ASN A 280 -23.43 -40.38 44.73
CA ASN A 280 -22.67 -40.64 43.48
C ASN A 280 -23.25 -40.05 42.18
N HIS A 281 -24.23 -39.14 42.23
CA HIS A 281 -24.85 -38.53 41.04
C HIS A 281 -24.84 -37.00 41.16
N GLN A 282 -24.31 -36.32 40.14
CA GLN A 282 -24.31 -34.85 40.03
C GLN A 282 -25.41 -34.38 39.08
N ASN A 283 -26.26 -33.46 39.53
CA ASN A 283 -27.21 -32.76 38.66
C ASN A 283 -26.60 -31.42 38.22
N ILE A 284 -26.54 -31.20 36.91
CA ILE A 284 -26.17 -29.92 36.29
C ILE A 284 -27.44 -29.29 35.75
N ASP A 285 -27.88 -28.18 36.36
CA ASP A 285 -29.04 -27.43 35.90
C ASP A 285 -28.58 -26.25 35.03
N VAL A 286 -28.84 -26.34 33.72
CA VAL A 286 -28.49 -25.31 32.73
C VAL A 286 -29.74 -24.51 32.41
N SER A 287 -29.77 -23.26 32.86
CA SER A 287 -30.89 -22.36 32.56
C SER A 287 -30.99 -22.11 31.05
N LYS A 288 -32.18 -22.33 30.45
CA LYS A 288 -32.46 -21.98 29.05
C LYS A 288 -32.09 -20.51 28.79
N THR A 289 -31.09 -20.28 27.95
CA THR A 289 -30.78 -18.95 27.42
C THR A 289 -31.98 -18.47 26.62
N LYS A 290 -32.71 -17.49 27.15
CA LYS A 290 -33.70 -16.76 26.35
C LYS A 290 -32.98 -16.24 25.10
N ALA A 291 -33.41 -16.67 23.93
CA ALA A 291 -32.96 -16.10 22.67
C ALA A 291 -33.13 -14.57 22.77
N LYS A 292 -32.04 -13.84 22.53
CA LYS A 292 -32.06 -12.37 22.55
C LYS A 292 -33.01 -11.93 21.42
N ALA A 293 -34.03 -11.14 21.74
CA ALA A 293 -34.93 -10.62 20.71
C ALA A 293 -34.11 -9.88 19.64
N PRO A 294 -34.42 -10.05 18.34
CA PRO A 294 -33.67 -9.41 17.27
C PRO A 294 -33.70 -7.89 17.43
N ARG A 295 -32.57 -7.23 17.22
CA ARG A 295 -32.50 -5.77 17.36
C ARG A 295 -33.28 -5.10 16.24
N VAL A 296 -33.82 -3.93 16.53
CA VAL A 296 -34.68 -3.19 15.60
C VAL A 296 -34.18 -1.75 15.51
N MET A 297 -34.06 -1.25 14.28
CA MET A 297 -33.92 0.17 13.98
C MET A 297 -35.21 0.66 13.35
N GLU A 298 -35.71 1.80 13.80
CA GLU A 298 -36.90 2.41 13.23
C GLU A 298 -36.52 3.71 12.52
N PHE A 299 -37.29 4.07 11.50
CA PHE A 299 -37.11 5.30 10.75
C PHE A 299 -38.46 5.98 10.58
N ASN A 300 -38.44 7.31 10.60
CA ASN A 300 -39.62 8.11 10.29
C ASN A 300 -39.82 8.30 8.77
N GLN A 301 -40.86 9.04 8.40
CA GLN A 301 -41.23 9.32 7.00
C GLN A 301 -40.15 10.04 6.18
N ASP A 302 -39.24 10.73 6.86
CA ASP A 302 -38.12 11.45 6.25
C ASP A 302 -36.84 10.60 6.17
N ASN A 303 -36.94 9.29 6.40
CA ASN A 303 -35.83 8.34 6.50
C ASN A 303 -34.80 8.71 7.59
N VAL A 304 -35.21 9.41 8.64
CA VAL A 304 -34.37 9.67 9.82
C VAL A 304 -34.47 8.49 10.77
N ARG A 305 -33.30 7.95 11.17
CA ARG A 305 -33.22 6.90 12.19
C ARG A 305 -33.73 7.40 13.54
N LEU A 306 -34.57 6.60 14.18
CA LEU A 306 -35.11 6.82 15.51
C LEU A 306 -34.28 6.03 16.55
N ASP A 307 -33.73 6.74 17.52
CA ASP A 307 -33.09 6.25 18.73
C ASP A 307 -34.08 6.02 19.88
N PRO A 308 -33.90 4.92 20.66
CA PRO A 308 -34.64 4.72 21.90
C PRO A 308 -34.56 5.95 22.83
N PRO A 309 -35.68 6.40 23.43
CA PRO A 309 -35.68 7.56 24.30
C PRO A 309 -34.68 7.42 25.45
N ALA A 310 -33.70 8.32 25.51
CA ALA A 310 -32.76 8.40 26.63
C ALA A 310 -33.29 9.40 27.67
N LYS A 311 -33.71 8.91 28.84
CA LYS A 311 -34.11 9.79 29.96
C LYS A 311 -32.95 9.97 30.92
N ILE A 312 -32.73 11.21 31.36
CA ILE A 312 -31.86 11.51 32.51
C ILE A 312 -32.51 10.86 33.74
N PRO A 313 -31.85 9.95 34.46
CA PRO A 313 -32.29 9.60 35.80
C PRO A 313 -32.22 10.88 36.62
N GLY A 314 -33.32 11.26 37.29
CA GLY A 314 -33.48 12.55 37.99
C GLY A 314 -32.30 12.93 38.90
N ASN A 315 -32.26 14.17 39.39
CA ASN A 315 -31.13 14.68 40.17
C ASN A 315 -30.89 13.76 41.39
N THR A 316 -29.84 12.94 41.32
CA THR A 316 -29.64 11.76 42.17
C THR A 316 -28.21 11.74 42.70
N PRO A 317 -27.96 11.14 43.87
CA PRO A 317 -26.61 10.88 44.38
C PRO A 317 -25.66 10.20 43.36
N ALA A 318 -26.22 9.44 42.40
CA ALA A 318 -25.48 8.82 41.32
C ALA A 318 -24.87 9.83 40.33
N GLN A 319 -25.53 10.98 40.08
CA GLN A 319 -24.97 12.03 39.22
C GLN A 319 -23.77 12.71 39.86
N ASP A 320 -23.84 12.97 41.17
CA ASP A 320 -22.72 13.56 41.91
C ASP A 320 -21.56 12.58 42.05
N SER A 321 -21.87 11.30 42.31
CA SER A 321 -20.88 10.22 42.30
C SER A 321 -20.17 10.11 40.95
N TYR A 322 -20.92 10.12 39.84
CA TYR A 322 -20.36 10.10 38.49
C TYR A 322 -19.43 11.30 38.22
N LYS A 323 -19.84 12.52 38.63
CA LYS A 323 -19.02 13.73 38.48
C LYS A 323 -17.73 13.65 39.30
N ARG A 324 -17.80 13.13 40.54
CA ARG A 324 -16.60 12.93 41.39
C ARG A 324 -15.62 11.95 40.75
N LYS A 325 -16.10 10.79 40.27
CA LYS A 325 -15.23 9.81 39.59
C LYS A 325 -14.58 10.36 38.32
N LEU A 326 -15.28 11.22 37.59
CA LEU A 326 -14.73 11.92 36.42
C LEU A 326 -13.62 12.91 36.81
N ALA A 327 -13.80 13.63 37.92
CA ALA A 327 -12.78 14.54 38.46
C ALA A 327 -11.55 13.77 38.97
N GLU A 328 -11.75 12.63 39.63
CA GLU A 328 -10.67 11.73 40.07
C GLU A 328 -9.87 11.13 38.91
N ALA A 329 -10.51 10.89 37.75
CA ALA A 329 -9.87 10.45 36.52
C ALA A 329 -9.03 11.57 35.84
N ARG A 330 -8.64 12.61 36.60
CA ARG A 330 -7.89 13.79 36.13
C ARG A 330 -8.50 14.46 34.89
N GLY A 331 -9.84 14.43 34.79
CA GLY A 331 -10.58 15.03 33.67
C GLY A 331 -10.63 14.19 32.39
N GLN A 332 -10.13 12.95 32.40
CA GLN A 332 -10.33 12.03 31.28
C GLN A 332 -11.78 11.55 31.24
N ALA A 333 -12.46 11.74 30.10
CA ALA A 333 -13.80 11.20 29.93
C ALA A 333 -13.79 9.66 29.90
N PHE A 334 -14.81 9.03 30.48
CA PHE A 334 -15.02 7.59 30.38
C PHE A 334 -15.23 7.15 28.92
N CYS A 335 -14.64 6.02 28.54
CA CYS A 335 -14.72 5.51 27.18
C CYS A 335 -16.06 4.84 26.85
N ASN A 336 -16.84 5.42 25.93
CA ASN A 336 -18.13 4.87 25.52
C ASN A 336 -18.03 3.41 25.01
N ASN A 337 -16.99 3.07 24.25
CA ASN A 337 -16.80 1.71 23.73
C ASN A 337 -16.54 0.71 24.87
N ARG A 338 -15.65 1.06 25.81
CA ARG A 338 -15.35 0.19 26.95
C ARG A 338 -16.56 -0.04 27.85
N TYR A 339 -17.28 1.01 28.21
CA TYR A 339 -18.36 0.92 29.20
C TYR A 339 -19.70 0.48 28.61
N ILE A 340 -20.04 0.89 27.38
CA ILE A 340 -21.36 0.62 26.79
C ILE A 340 -21.34 -0.63 25.90
N ILE A 341 -20.34 -0.75 25.02
CA ILE A 341 -20.17 -1.90 24.11
C ILE A 341 -19.49 -3.07 24.84
N GLY A 342 -18.63 -2.76 25.83
CA GLY A 342 -17.92 -3.74 26.66
C GLY A 342 -16.46 -3.96 26.24
N THR A 343 -16.11 -3.55 25.02
CA THR A 343 -14.77 -3.66 24.44
C THR A 343 -14.32 -2.33 23.83
N CYS A 344 -13.07 -1.96 24.05
CA CYS A 344 -12.46 -0.81 23.39
C CYS A 344 -11.32 -1.31 22.49
N ALA A 345 -11.46 -1.15 21.18
CA ALA A 345 -10.46 -1.58 20.20
C ALA A 345 -9.09 -0.91 20.38
N ARG A 346 -9.02 0.24 21.08
CA ARG A 346 -7.78 0.96 21.38
C ARG A 346 -7.03 0.43 22.61
N GLY A 347 -7.63 -0.48 23.39
CA GLY A 347 -7.01 -1.06 24.58
C GLY A 347 -6.38 0.00 25.50
N ASP A 348 -5.14 -0.23 25.90
CA ASP A 348 -4.36 0.66 26.78
C ASP A 348 -3.90 1.95 26.09
N GLN A 349 -3.99 2.03 24.75
CA GLN A 349 -3.69 3.25 24.00
C GLN A 349 -4.87 4.23 23.93
N CYS A 350 -6.00 3.89 24.57
CA CYS A 350 -7.15 4.78 24.63
C CYS A 350 -6.89 5.94 25.59
N ILE A 351 -6.99 7.18 25.12
CA ILE A 351 -6.86 8.40 25.94
C ILE A 351 -8.04 8.64 26.91
N ARG A 352 -8.99 7.69 26.98
CA ARG A 352 -10.22 7.76 27.77
C ARG A 352 -10.12 6.77 28.92
N GLU A 353 -10.70 7.11 30.06
CA GLU A 353 -10.67 6.28 31.27
C GLU A 353 -11.38 4.93 31.04
N HIS A 354 -10.79 3.84 31.53
CA HIS A 354 -11.22 2.43 31.33
C HIS A 354 -11.39 1.64 32.64
N ASP A 355 -10.76 2.05 33.72
CA ASP A 355 -10.52 1.23 34.91
C ASP A 355 -11.49 1.55 36.05
N LYS A 356 -12.01 2.78 36.10
CA LYS A 356 -12.99 3.19 37.11
C LYS A 356 -14.30 2.40 36.97
N LYS A 357 -14.69 1.63 37.97
CA LYS A 357 -15.98 0.91 37.94
C LYS A 357 -17.16 1.86 38.12
N LEU A 358 -18.08 1.85 37.17
CA LEU A 358 -19.36 2.57 37.23
C LEU A 358 -20.46 1.67 37.81
N THR A 359 -21.28 2.21 38.71
CA THR A 359 -22.47 1.52 39.22
C THR A 359 -23.55 1.43 38.13
N PRO A 360 -24.56 0.56 38.27
CA PRO A 360 -25.67 0.50 37.32
C PRO A 360 -26.35 1.85 37.04
N ASP A 361 -26.54 2.68 38.08
CA ASP A 361 -27.15 4.00 37.94
C ASP A 361 -26.22 5.01 37.25
N GLU A 362 -24.92 4.95 37.56
CA GLU A 362 -23.88 5.72 36.86
C GLU A 362 -23.75 5.32 35.37
N MET A 363 -23.97 4.04 35.06
CA MET A 363 -24.00 3.53 33.70
C MET A 363 -25.20 4.06 32.90
N VAL A 364 -26.35 4.32 33.54
CA VAL A 364 -27.48 5.01 32.89
C VAL A 364 -27.09 6.44 32.53
N ILE A 365 -26.42 7.15 33.44
CA ILE A 365 -25.91 8.51 33.20
C ILE A 365 -24.87 8.51 32.07
N HIS A 366 -23.98 7.53 32.04
CA HIS A 366 -22.97 7.39 30.98
C HIS A 366 -23.61 7.16 29.60
N ARG A 367 -24.59 6.25 29.50
CA ARG A 367 -25.33 6.02 28.25
C ARG A 367 -26.11 7.26 27.80
N TYR A 368 -26.72 7.97 28.74
CA TYR A 368 -27.39 9.24 28.45
C TYR A 368 -26.40 10.26 27.87
N LYS A 369 -25.22 10.44 28.48
CA LYS A 369 -24.18 11.33 27.97
C LYS A 369 -23.65 10.90 26.61
N ALA A 370 -23.46 9.60 26.36
CA ALA A 370 -23.08 9.09 25.05
C ALA A 370 -24.14 9.46 23.99
N ARG A 371 -25.42 9.30 24.31
CA ARG A 371 -26.55 9.71 23.45
C ARG A 371 -26.74 11.23 23.32
N SER A 372 -26.07 12.03 24.14
CA SER A 372 -26.06 13.49 23.97
C SER A 372 -25.04 13.98 22.94
N CYS A 373 -24.15 13.10 22.47
CA CYS A 373 -23.22 13.41 21.39
C CYS A 373 -23.76 12.91 20.05
N PRO A 374 -23.69 13.73 18.97
CA PRO A 374 -24.12 13.29 17.65
C PRO A 374 -23.19 12.23 17.06
N CYS A 375 -23.80 11.29 16.34
CA CYS A 375 -23.10 10.35 15.48
C CYS A 375 -22.54 11.11 14.27
N PHE A 376 -21.29 10.83 13.89
CA PHE A 376 -20.67 11.45 12.71
C PHE A 376 -21.40 11.11 11.40
N GLN A 377 -22.03 9.92 11.33
CA GLN A 377 -22.86 9.50 10.20
C GLN A 377 -24.29 10.10 10.25
N GLY A 378 -24.64 10.78 11.35
CA GLY A 378 -25.93 11.44 11.53
C GLY A 378 -27.15 10.52 11.34
N PRO A 379 -28.25 11.04 10.76
CA PRO A 379 -29.50 10.30 10.53
C PRO A 379 -29.38 9.03 9.67
N GLY A 380 -28.32 8.92 8.86
CA GLY A 380 -28.11 7.83 7.92
C GLY A 380 -27.34 6.63 8.49
N CYS A 381 -26.98 6.64 9.78
CA CYS A 381 -26.19 5.57 10.38
C CYS A 381 -26.92 4.22 10.37
N SER A 382 -26.31 3.21 9.74
CA SER A 382 -26.81 1.84 9.65
C SER A 382 -26.37 0.91 10.80
N GLU A 383 -25.57 1.41 11.75
CA GLU A 383 -24.96 0.58 12.79
C GLU A 383 -25.93 0.31 13.95
N PHE A 384 -26.35 -0.95 14.12
CA PHE A 384 -27.22 -1.36 15.23
C PHE A 384 -26.58 -1.09 16.62
N ASP A 385 -25.25 -1.14 16.71
CA ASP A 385 -24.47 -0.91 17.93
C ASP A 385 -24.05 0.56 18.15
N CYS A 386 -24.53 1.50 17.33
CA CYS A 386 -24.19 2.90 17.54
C CYS A 386 -24.74 3.40 18.88
N VAL A 387 -23.83 3.86 19.75
CA VAL A 387 -24.11 4.38 21.09
C VAL A 387 -24.29 5.90 21.13
N MET A 388 -24.02 6.58 20.02
CA MET A 388 -24.20 8.02 19.80
C MET A 388 -25.63 8.30 19.31
N SER A 389 -26.05 9.55 19.26
CA SER A 389 -27.39 9.87 18.75
C SER A 389 -27.39 10.29 17.27
N HIS A 390 -28.45 9.92 16.54
CA HIS A 390 -28.61 10.10 15.10
C HIS A 390 -29.40 11.36 14.73
N HIS A 391 -29.16 12.46 15.47
CA HIS A 391 -29.70 13.77 15.18
C HIS A 391 -28.74 14.60 14.30
N CYS A 392 -29.07 15.87 14.09
CA CYS A 392 -28.23 16.79 13.33
C CYS A 392 -26.84 16.91 13.98
N PRO A 393 -25.74 16.56 13.30
CA PRO A 393 -24.40 16.63 13.87
C PRO A 393 -23.91 18.06 14.12
N LEU A 394 -24.67 19.04 13.62
CA LEU A 394 -24.40 20.46 13.80
C LEU A 394 -25.19 21.05 14.98
N ASP A 395 -26.03 20.30 15.70
CA ASP A 395 -26.72 20.76 16.92
C ASP A 395 -25.73 20.98 18.09
N PRO A 396 -25.84 22.05 18.91
CA PRO A 396 -26.84 23.14 18.92
C PRO A 396 -26.53 24.29 17.95
N PHE A 397 -25.48 24.19 17.13
CA PHE A 397 -24.95 25.26 16.29
C PHE A 397 -25.51 25.26 14.86
N CYS A 398 -26.56 24.49 14.58
CA CYS A 398 -27.10 24.33 13.24
C CYS A 398 -27.71 25.65 12.74
N THR A 399 -27.16 26.16 11.65
CA THR A 399 -27.42 27.52 11.15
C THR A 399 -28.59 27.58 10.17
N ARG A 400 -29.21 26.43 9.85
CA ARG A 400 -30.26 26.30 8.83
C ARG A 400 -31.61 26.94 9.21
N GLY A 401 -31.72 27.59 10.38
CA GLY A 401 -32.91 28.35 10.75
C GLY A 401 -34.21 27.55 10.60
N ASN A 402 -35.26 28.17 10.04
CA ASN A 402 -36.59 27.56 9.76
C ASN A 402 -36.56 26.44 8.72
N GLU A 403 -35.46 26.31 7.98
CA GLU A 403 -35.26 25.26 6.98
C GLU A 403 -34.53 24.03 7.56
N CYS A 404 -34.10 24.11 8.82
CA CYS A 404 -33.63 22.93 9.54
C CYS A 404 -34.82 21.99 9.76
N LYS A 405 -34.77 20.80 9.15
CA LYS A 405 -35.76 19.73 9.38
C LYS A 405 -35.87 19.28 10.85
N PHE A 406 -34.96 19.76 11.70
CA PHE A 406 -34.84 19.46 13.13
C PHE A 406 -35.11 20.68 14.03
N LYS A 407 -35.59 21.81 13.47
CA LYS A 407 -35.81 23.05 14.23
C LYS A 407 -36.99 22.93 15.20
N ASN A 408 -36.87 23.60 16.36
CA ASN A 408 -37.89 23.84 17.39
C ASN A 408 -38.14 22.78 18.47
N ASN A 409 -37.27 21.79 18.66
CA ASN A 409 -37.34 20.95 19.85
C ASN A 409 -36.03 20.95 20.63
N SER A 410 -35.98 21.81 21.64
CA SER A 410 -34.91 21.84 22.63
C SER A 410 -35.06 20.65 23.58
N LYS A 411 -34.34 19.55 23.33
CA LYS A 411 -33.61 18.71 24.33
C LYS A 411 -33.17 17.36 23.70
N PHE A 412 -32.06 16.84 24.22
CA PHE A 412 -31.26 15.68 23.80
C PHE A 412 -31.99 14.37 23.38
N GLY A 413 -31.51 13.75 22.29
CA GLY A 413 -32.04 12.50 21.69
C GLY A 413 -32.99 12.79 20.52
N ASP A 414 -33.66 11.76 19.99
CA ASP A 414 -34.71 11.80 18.94
C ASP A 414 -35.75 12.94 19.00
N MET A 415 -35.78 13.65 20.11
CA MET A 415 -36.74 14.68 20.43
C MET A 415 -36.67 15.90 19.50
N HIS A 416 -35.68 16.04 18.60
CA HIS A 416 -35.66 17.09 17.56
C HIS A 416 -36.76 16.93 16.48
N LEU A 417 -37.52 15.84 16.54
CA LEU A 417 -38.64 15.54 15.65
C LEU A 417 -39.97 15.90 16.35
N THR A 418 -40.95 16.39 15.59
CA THR A 418 -42.31 16.59 16.10
C THR A 418 -42.91 15.25 16.58
N LYS A 419 -44.03 15.26 17.33
CA LYS A 419 -44.72 14.02 17.70
C LYS A 419 -45.06 13.17 16.47
N GLU A 420 -45.34 13.80 15.33
CA GLU A 420 -45.53 13.18 14.03
C GLU A 420 -44.22 12.64 13.47
N GLY A 421 -43.12 13.40 13.56
CA GLY A 421 -41.78 12.98 13.12
C GLY A 421 -41.15 11.85 13.94
N LEU A 422 -41.66 11.59 15.16
CA LEU A 422 -41.29 10.46 16.01
C LEU A 422 -42.07 9.17 15.68
N LYS A 423 -43.02 9.21 14.74
CA LYS A 423 -43.78 8.02 14.35
C LYS A 423 -42.92 7.15 13.43
N PRO A 424 -42.61 5.91 13.81
CA PRO A 424 -41.90 4.99 12.94
C PRO A 424 -42.80 4.61 11.76
N VAL A 425 -42.32 4.77 10.54
CA VAL A 425 -43.01 4.28 9.31
C VAL A 425 -42.25 3.16 8.63
N LYS A 426 -40.94 3.03 8.90
CA LYS A 426 -40.08 1.98 8.38
C LYS A 426 -39.31 1.33 9.51
N ARG A 427 -39.28 -0.01 9.54
CA ARG A 427 -38.64 -0.81 10.58
C ARG A 427 -37.64 -1.76 9.94
N TRP A 428 -36.42 -1.77 10.44
CA TRP A 428 -35.32 -2.65 10.03
C TRP A 428 -35.03 -3.57 11.20
N THR A 429 -35.17 -4.87 11.01
CA THR A 429 -34.78 -5.85 12.02
C THR A 429 -33.40 -6.38 11.67
N GLU A 430 -32.59 -6.67 12.66
CA GLU A 430 -31.29 -7.32 12.48
C GLU A 430 -31.41 -8.64 11.70
N ALA A 431 -32.59 -9.28 11.74
CA ALA A 431 -32.92 -10.47 10.96
C ALA A 431 -33.22 -10.23 9.47
N THR A 432 -33.37 -8.98 8.99
CA THR A 432 -33.64 -8.66 7.57
C THR A 432 -32.39 -8.32 6.74
N GLN A 433 -31.18 -8.41 7.31
CA GLN A 433 -29.96 -8.58 6.50
C GLN A 433 -29.67 -10.04 6.14
N ILE A 434 -30.56 -10.95 6.55
CA ILE A 434 -30.62 -12.33 6.07
C ILE A 434 -31.84 -12.39 5.15
N ASN A 435 -31.60 -12.45 3.83
CA ASN A 435 -32.58 -12.48 2.72
C ASN A 435 -33.24 -11.14 2.31
N VAL A 436 -32.53 -10.34 1.50
CA VAL A 436 -33.13 -9.73 0.29
C VAL A 436 -32.07 -9.66 -0.83
N ARG A 437 -31.95 -10.74 -1.61
CA ARG A 437 -31.67 -10.63 -3.06
C ARG A 437 -33.03 -10.41 -3.76
N ASN A 438 -33.02 -9.73 -4.90
CA ASN A 438 -34.11 -9.52 -5.87
C ASN A 438 -34.79 -8.14 -5.81
N PHE A 439 -34.20 -7.17 -6.52
CA PHE A 439 -34.99 -6.09 -7.12
C PHE A 439 -35.76 -6.66 -8.32
N THR A 440 -36.97 -7.19 -8.09
CA THR A 440 -37.99 -7.24 -9.14
C THR A 440 -38.79 -5.94 -9.07
N SER A 441 -38.61 -5.12 -10.11
CA SER A 441 -39.41 -3.92 -10.34
C SER A 441 -40.89 -4.30 -10.46
N THR A 442 -41.67 -4.08 -9.42
CA THR A 442 -43.12 -3.87 -9.54
C THR A 442 -43.39 -2.38 -9.49
N ARG A 443 -43.28 -1.70 -10.64
CA ARG A 443 -43.89 -0.37 -10.80
C ARG A 443 -45.40 -0.55 -10.76
N LYS A 444 -46.05 -0.08 -9.68
CA LYS A 444 -47.48 0.20 -9.69
C LYS A 444 -47.74 1.32 -10.71
N CYS A 445 -48.63 1.07 -11.67
CA CYS A 445 -49.16 2.07 -12.57
C CYS A 445 -50.04 3.06 -11.79
N LEU A 446 -49.80 4.36 -11.95
CA LEU A 446 -50.62 5.46 -11.44
C LEU A 446 -51.58 5.91 -12.56
N CYS A 447 -52.68 5.20 -12.77
CA CYS A 447 -53.81 5.71 -13.55
C CYS A 447 -55.10 5.58 -12.71
N GLY A 448 -55.74 6.71 -12.43
CA GLY A 448 -56.83 6.85 -11.46
C GLY A 448 -58.23 6.43 -11.92
N SER A 449 -58.39 5.38 -12.75
CA SER A 449 -59.72 5.07 -13.33
C SER A 449 -60.01 3.57 -13.53
N CYS A 450 -59.68 2.71 -12.57
CA CYS A 450 -60.06 1.28 -12.62
C CYS A 450 -60.58 0.79 -11.26
N ALA A 451 -61.63 1.42 -10.75
CA ALA A 451 -62.41 0.91 -9.63
C ALA A 451 -63.69 0.24 -10.16
N SER A 452 -63.61 -1.05 -10.52
CA SER A 452 -64.71 -2.03 -10.43
C SER A 452 -64.42 -3.30 -11.25
N SER A 453 -64.73 -4.44 -10.64
CA SER A 453 -64.99 -5.78 -11.22
C SER A 453 -63.91 -6.55 -11.99
N SER A 454 -63.73 -7.81 -11.53
CA SER A 454 -63.41 -9.07 -12.24
C SER A 454 -62.36 -9.06 -13.36
N GLY A 455 -61.38 -9.95 -13.21
CA GLY A 455 -60.17 -9.98 -14.01
C GLY A 455 -60.35 -10.18 -15.51
N GLN A 456 -59.51 -9.48 -16.28
CA GLN A 456 -58.91 -9.89 -17.54
C GLN A 456 -57.87 -8.84 -17.96
N SER A 457 -56.74 -9.28 -18.53
CA SER A 457 -55.62 -8.44 -18.97
C SER A 457 -55.96 -7.69 -20.26
N CYS A 458 -55.75 -6.37 -20.30
CA CYS A 458 -55.86 -5.54 -21.50
C CYS A 458 -54.53 -5.51 -22.26
N ALA A 459 -54.58 -5.83 -23.56
CA ALA A 459 -53.49 -5.71 -24.52
C ALA A 459 -53.88 -4.71 -25.61
N ARG A 460 -53.02 -3.72 -25.92
CA ARG A 460 -52.71 -3.23 -27.29
C ARG A 460 -51.77 -2.02 -27.33
N HIS A 461 -50.63 -2.24 -28.00
CA HIS A 461 -49.84 -1.41 -28.94
C HIS A 461 -49.48 0.05 -28.60
N SER A 462 -48.20 0.45 -28.49
CA SER A 462 -47.03 0.34 -29.40
C SER A 462 -47.05 1.31 -30.60
N ARG A 463 -46.31 2.42 -30.46
CA ARG A 463 -45.44 3.09 -31.47
C ARG A 463 -44.32 3.73 -30.64
N VAL A 464 -43.04 3.39 -30.77
CA VAL A 464 -42.10 3.88 -31.80
C VAL A 464 -40.88 2.93 -31.88
N VAL A 465 -40.34 2.78 -33.09
CA VAL A 465 -39.09 2.10 -33.52
C VAL A 465 -38.38 3.12 -34.44
N PRO A 466 -37.06 3.08 -34.79
CA PRO A 466 -35.90 2.31 -34.29
C PRO A 466 -34.66 3.19 -33.97
N THR A 467 -33.64 2.62 -33.29
CA THR A 467 -32.29 2.47 -33.89
C THR A 467 -31.53 1.34 -33.20
N THR A 468 -31.08 0.43 -34.06
CA THR A 468 -30.30 -0.81 -33.93
C THR A 468 -29.03 -0.75 -33.07
N ASN A 469 -28.86 -1.72 -32.17
CA ASN A 469 -27.87 -2.81 -32.37
C ASN A 469 -28.10 -3.97 -31.40
N THR A 470 -28.29 -5.14 -31.98
CA THR A 470 -28.64 -6.44 -31.39
C THR A 470 -27.43 -7.19 -30.84
N ILE A 471 -27.50 -7.66 -29.59
CA ILE A 471 -26.94 -8.96 -29.18
C ILE A 471 -28.02 -9.69 -28.35
N ASN A 472 -28.29 -10.93 -28.77
CA ASN A 472 -29.32 -11.83 -28.28
C ASN A 472 -29.26 -12.12 -26.78
N ALA A 473 -30.34 -11.81 -26.06
CA ALA A 473 -30.68 -12.40 -24.77
C ALA A 473 -31.80 -13.43 -24.98
N SER A 474 -31.43 -14.70 -25.15
CA SER A 474 -32.37 -15.82 -25.04
C SER A 474 -31.64 -17.04 -24.48
N LYS A 475 -31.68 -17.16 -23.15
CA LYS A 475 -31.69 -18.41 -22.37
C LYS A 475 -31.79 -18.04 -20.89
N THR A 476 -33.02 -17.77 -20.43
CA THR A 476 -33.37 -17.87 -19.01
C THR A 476 -33.38 -19.36 -18.64
N ALA A 477 -32.21 -19.88 -18.28
CA ALA A 477 -32.12 -21.13 -17.54
C ALA A 477 -32.49 -20.85 -16.08
N ALA A 478 -33.33 -21.72 -15.52
CA ALA A 478 -33.72 -21.73 -14.12
C ALA A 478 -32.49 -21.56 -13.20
N TYR A 479 -32.57 -20.64 -12.24
CA TYR A 479 -31.65 -20.65 -11.09
C TYR A 479 -31.97 -21.89 -10.25
N ALA A 480 -31.33 -22.99 -10.59
CA ALA A 480 -31.07 -24.05 -9.64
C ALA A 480 -30.23 -23.45 -8.50
N THR A 481 -30.65 -23.69 -7.26
CA THR A 481 -29.78 -23.60 -6.09
C THR A 481 -28.60 -24.55 -6.31
N THR A 482 -27.50 -24.05 -6.87
CA THR A 482 -26.25 -24.79 -6.86
C THR A 482 -25.78 -24.81 -5.41
N ALA A 483 -25.80 -25.98 -4.79
CA ALA A 483 -24.97 -26.28 -3.63
C ALA A 483 -23.56 -25.75 -3.92
N GLY A 484 -22.90 -25.15 -2.92
CA GLY A 484 -21.48 -24.82 -3.05
C GLY A 484 -20.68 -26.06 -3.49
N PRO A 485 -19.51 -25.89 -4.11
CA PRO A 485 -18.69 -27.03 -4.53
C PRO A 485 -18.51 -28.00 -3.35
N ASP A 486 -18.69 -29.30 -3.59
CA ASP A 486 -18.49 -30.34 -2.58
C ASP A 486 -16.99 -30.39 -2.24
N ILE A 487 -16.61 -29.85 -1.08
CA ILE A 487 -15.22 -29.79 -0.64
C ILE A 487 -14.91 -31.11 0.08
N PRO A 488 -13.93 -31.90 -0.41
CA PRO A 488 -13.62 -33.18 0.19
C PRO A 488 -12.99 -33.00 1.59
N LYS A 489 -13.07 -34.04 2.42
CA LYS A 489 -12.44 -34.03 3.76
C LYS A 489 -10.94 -34.27 3.70
N GLU A 490 -10.49 -35.02 2.70
CA GLU A 490 -9.10 -35.40 2.46
C GLU A 490 -8.70 -35.02 1.03
N GLN A 491 -7.40 -34.87 0.82
CA GLN A 491 -6.80 -34.45 -0.44
C GLN A 491 -5.42 -35.06 -0.62
N TRP A 492 -4.94 -35.13 -1.86
CA TRP A 492 -3.56 -35.51 -2.16
C TRP A 492 -2.59 -34.32 -2.05
N ALA A 493 -1.42 -34.58 -1.49
CA ALA A 493 -0.36 -33.60 -1.31
C ALA A 493 1.02 -34.26 -1.35
N GLN A 494 2.05 -33.47 -1.63
CA GLN A 494 3.46 -33.83 -1.44
C GLN A 494 3.93 -33.28 -0.10
N VAL A 495 4.23 -34.18 0.84
CA VAL A 495 4.53 -33.82 2.23
C VAL A 495 5.98 -34.14 2.56
N LEU A 496 6.71 -33.14 3.04
CA LEU A 496 8.02 -33.29 3.65
C LEU A 496 7.85 -33.50 5.15
N GLU A 497 8.28 -34.66 5.67
CA GLU A 497 8.17 -34.97 7.10
C GLU A 497 9.37 -34.47 7.91
N GLN A 498 10.53 -34.39 7.27
CA GLN A 498 11.79 -33.96 7.88
C GLN A 498 12.66 -33.23 6.85
N VAL A 499 13.41 -32.24 7.32
CA VAL A 499 14.38 -31.50 6.49
C VAL A 499 15.38 -32.46 5.86
N GLY A 500 15.66 -32.28 4.56
CA GLY A 500 16.56 -33.10 3.76
C GLY A 500 16.00 -34.48 3.37
N GLY A 501 14.79 -34.83 3.81
CA GLY A 501 14.10 -36.05 3.39
C GLY A 501 13.40 -35.93 2.04
N PRO A 502 12.92 -37.03 1.46
CA PRO A 502 12.08 -37.00 0.26
C PRO A 502 10.68 -36.45 0.58
N VAL A 503 10.04 -35.82 -0.41
CA VAL A 503 8.61 -35.53 -0.33
C VAL A 503 7.80 -36.80 -0.59
N GLN A 504 6.76 -37.00 0.22
CA GLN A 504 5.90 -38.17 0.17
C GLN A 504 4.54 -37.80 -0.41
N TYR A 505 4.13 -38.46 -1.49
CA TYR A 505 2.80 -38.31 -2.06
C TYR A 505 1.79 -39.10 -1.24
N LYS A 506 0.94 -38.40 -0.48
CA LYS A 506 -0.05 -39.03 0.41
C LYS A 506 -1.30 -38.19 0.61
N GLN A 507 -2.33 -38.82 1.16
CA GLN A 507 -3.55 -38.12 1.56
C GLN A 507 -3.36 -37.38 2.89
N ILE A 508 -3.84 -36.14 2.94
CA ILE A 508 -3.88 -35.30 4.14
C ILE A 508 -5.26 -34.63 4.24
N PRO A 509 -5.66 -34.11 5.43
CA PRO A 509 -6.90 -33.37 5.56
C PRO A 509 -6.93 -32.09 4.69
N VAL A 510 -8.11 -31.72 4.19
CA VAL A 510 -8.32 -30.40 3.57
C VAL A 510 -8.35 -29.32 4.66
N PRO A 511 -7.54 -28.24 4.55
CA PRO A 511 -7.53 -27.18 5.54
C PRO A 511 -8.85 -26.38 5.48
N LYS A 512 -9.27 -25.86 6.63
CA LYS A 512 -10.40 -24.92 6.71
C LYS A 512 -9.84 -23.48 6.68
N PRO A 513 -10.36 -22.59 5.82
CA PRO A 513 -9.91 -21.22 5.81
C PRO A 513 -10.30 -20.51 7.11
N ALA A 514 -9.40 -19.72 7.67
CA ALA A 514 -9.72 -18.75 8.72
C ALA A 514 -10.63 -17.62 8.18
N SER A 515 -11.07 -16.72 9.07
CA SER A 515 -12.01 -15.67 8.73
C SER A 515 -11.51 -14.68 7.66
N ASP A 516 -10.20 -14.49 7.53
CA ASP A 516 -9.53 -13.63 6.56
C ASP A 516 -8.83 -14.40 5.42
N GLU A 517 -9.15 -15.68 5.25
CA GLU A 517 -8.53 -16.58 4.28
C GLU A 517 -9.52 -17.06 3.23
N VAL A 518 -8.98 -17.51 2.10
CA VAL A 518 -9.70 -18.27 1.09
C VAL A 518 -9.16 -19.68 1.01
N LEU A 519 -10.04 -20.64 0.76
CA LEU A 519 -9.67 -21.99 0.38
C LEU A 519 -9.65 -22.06 -1.14
N ILE A 520 -8.52 -22.49 -1.67
CA ILE A 520 -8.24 -22.51 -3.10
C ILE A 520 -8.06 -23.95 -3.53
N ASN A 521 -8.84 -24.39 -4.51
CA ASN A 521 -8.58 -25.62 -5.25
C ASN A 521 -7.46 -25.31 -6.25
N ILE A 522 -6.23 -25.64 -5.88
CA ILE A 522 -5.04 -25.43 -6.69
C ILE A 522 -5.14 -26.36 -7.89
N LYS A 523 -5.00 -25.81 -9.10
CA LYS A 523 -5.00 -26.58 -10.34
C LYS A 523 -3.58 -26.89 -10.78
N TYR A 524 -2.73 -25.87 -10.71
CA TYR A 524 -1.36 -25.95 -11.13
C TYR A 524 -0.45 -25.26 -10.11
N SER A 525 0.76 -25.77 -9.92
CA SER A 525 1.80 -25.07 -9.16
C SER A 525 3.10 -25.07 -9.94
N GLY A 526 3.73 -23.91 -10.08
CA GLY A 526 5.11 -23.86 -10.55
C GLY A 526 6.07 -24.50 -9.54
N VAL A 527 7.25 -24.91 -10.02
CA VAL A 527 8.34 -25.48 -9.23
C VAL A 527 9.61 -24.67 -9.47
N CYS A 528 10.29 -24.24 -8.41
CA CYS A 528 11.57 -23.55 -8.54
C CYS A 528 12.57 -23.88 -7.42
N HIS A 529 13.81 -23.38 -7.55
CA HIS A 529 14.91 -23.71 -6.63
C HIS A 529 14.66 -23.27 -5.18
N THR A 530 13.80 -22.28 -4.95
CA THR A 530 13.35 -21.92 -3.60
C THR A 530 12.69 -23.09 -2.89
N ASP A 531 11.89 -23.90 -3.59
CA ASP A 531 11.24 -25.07 -3.01
C ASP A 531 12.27 -26.14 -2.62
N LEU A 532 13.32 -26.32 -3.43
CA LEU A 532 14.42 -27.24 -3.14
C LEU A 532 15.25 -26.77 -1.93
N HIS A 533 15.56 -25.48 -1.81
CA HIS A 533 16.22 -24.92 -0.63
C HIS A 533 15.39 -25.09 0.64
N ALA A 534 14.05 -25.00 0.53
CA ALA A 534 13.14 -25.28 1.64
C ALA A 534 13.18 -26.74 2.07
N VAL A 535 13.25 -27.68 1.10
CA VAL A 535 13.41 -29.12 1.37
C VAL A 535 14.75 -29.40 2.04
N ASN A 536 15.85 -28.84 1.53
CA ASN A 536 17.20 -29.08 2.03
C ASN A 536 17.50 -28.38 3.36
N GLY A 537 16.79 -27.30 3.69
CA GLY A 537 17.08 -26.48 4.87
C GLY A 537 18.32 -25.59 4.72
N ASP A 538 18.60 -25.12 3.51
CA ASP A 538 19.83 -24.36 3.18
C ASP A 538 19.85 -22.93 3.78
N TRP A 539 18.70 -22.41 4.20
CA TRP A 539 18.55 -21.05 4.69
C TRP A 539 18.48 -20.98 6.21
N PRO A 540 18.93 -19.88 6.84
CA PRO A 540 18.98 -19.73 8.30
C PRO A 540 17.61 -19.52 8.96
N LEU A 541 16.51 -19.64 8.19
CA LEU A 541 15.15 -19.53 8.69
C LEU A 541 14.62 -20.93 9.05
N GLN A 542 13.83 -21.03 10.10
CA GLN A 542 13.26 -22.31 10.50
C GLN A 542 12.01 -22.61 9.66
N SER A 543 12.04 -23.70 8.89
CA SER A 543 10.86 -24.24 8.20
C SER A 543 9.88 -24.91 9.17
N LYS A 544 8.59 -24.85 8.85
CA LYS A 544 7.55 -25.69 9.49
C LYS A 544 7.82 -27.16 9.16
N MET A 545 7.47 -28.07 10.06
CA MET A 545 7.44 -29.52 9.81
C MET A 545 6.23 -30.17 10.52
N PRO A 546 5.53 -31.15 9.90
CA PRO A 546 5.63 -31.53 8.49
C PRO A 546 5.17 -30.37 7.58
N LEU A 547 5.66 -30.35 6.35
CA LEU A 547 5.47 -29.26 5.39
C LEU A 547 4.94 -29.75 4.05
N VAL A 548 3.91 -29.11 3.54
CA VAL A 548 3.61 -29.12 2.10
C VAL A 548 4.33 -27.94 1.47
N GLY A 549 5.23 -28.20 0.51
CA GLY A 549 5.99 -27.16 -0.18
C GLY A 549 5.16 -26.37 -1.20
N GLY A 550 5.84 -25.53 -1.99
CA GLY A 550 5.27 -24.84 -3.15
C GLY A 550 4.76 -23.44 -2.84
N HIS A 551 5.08 -22.50 -3.73
CA HIS A 551 4.71 -21.10 -3.56
C HIS A 551 4.32 -20.39 -4.88
N GLU A 552 3.91 -21.19 -5.87
CA GLU A 552 3.58 -20.75 -7.22
C GLU A 552 2.21 -21.33 -7.65
N GLY A 553 1.26 -21.42 -6.72
CA GLY A 553 -0.02 -22.13 -6.94
C GLY A 553 -1.07 -21.27 -7.63
N ALA A 554 -1.61 -21.69 -8.76
CA ALA A 554 -2.74 -21.07 -9.45
C ALA A 554 -3.98 -21.97 -9.34
N GLY A 555 -5.11 -21.40 -8.92
CA GLY A 555 -6.31 -22.18 -8.64
C GLY A 555 -7.59 -21.37 -8.56
N VAL A 556 -8.65 -22.04 -8.09
CA VAL A 556 -10.00 -21.49 -8.02
C VAL A 556 -10.47 -21.44 -6.57
N VAL A 557 -11.03 -20.30 -6.14
CA VAL A 557 -11.60 -20.15 -4.80
C VAL A 557 -12.83 -21.05 -4.66
N VAL A 558 -12.83 -21.92 -3.66
CA VAL A 558 -13.94 -22.86 -3.36
C VAL A 558 -14.64 -22.56 -2.03
N ALA A 559 -13.96 -21.87 -1.12
CA ALA A 559 -14.57 -21.31 0.09
C ALA A 559 -13.82 -20.05 0.52
N ARG A 560 -14.46 -19.22 1.36
CA ARG A 560 -13.86 -18.02 1.93
C ARG A 560 -14.30 -17.82 3.37
N GLY A 561 -13.43 -17.20 4.15
CA GLY A 561 -13.74 -16.73 5.49
C GLY A 561 -14.73 -15.56 5.48
N GLU A 562 -15.36 -15.34 6.63
CA GLU A 562 -16.44 -14.37 6.80
C GLU A 562 -16.01 -12.90 6.60
N LEU A 563 -14.72 -12.58 6.76
CA LEU A 563 -14.19 -11.21 6.60
C LEU A 563 -13.71 -10.92 5.16
N VAL A 564 -13.72 -11.91 4.28
CA VAL A 564 -13.30 -11.77 2.88
C VAL A 564 -14.48 -11.27 2.06
N ASN A 565 -14.44 -10.03 1.59
CA ASN A 565 -15.57 -9.38 0.89
C ASN A 565 -15.27 -8.98 -0.56
N ASP A 566 -14.01 -9.10 -0.98
CA ASP A 566 -13.49 -8.69 -2.29
C ASP A 566 -13.06 -9.89 -3.15
N ILE A 567 -13.43 -11.11 -2.75
CA ILE A 567 -13.18 -12.37 -3.45
C ILE A 567 -14.45 -13.19 -3.42
N GLU A 568 -14.85 -13.73 -4.57
CA GLU A 568 -15.99 -14.62 -4.67
C GLU A 568 -15.58 -16.07 -4.92
N ILE A 569 -16.47 -17.00 -4.57
CA ILE A 569 -16.31 -18.40 -4.93
C ILE A 569 -16.33 -18.50 -6.46
N GLY A 570 -15.36 -19.22 -7.03
CA GLY A 570 -15.15 -19.34 -8.47
C GLY A 570 -14.17 -18.33 -9.07
N ASP A 571 -13.61 -17.42 -8.27
CA ASP A 571 -12.53 -16.55 -8.73
C ASP A 571 -11.22 -17.31 -8.89
N HIS A 572 -10.44 -16.93 -9.90
CA HIS A 572 -9.09 -17.45 -10.09
C HIS A 572 -8.13 -16.65 -9.23
N VAL A 573 -7.31 -17.34 -8.43
CA VAL A 573 -6.35 -16.72 -7.52
C VAL A 573 -5.02 -17.47 -7.49
N GLY A 574 -3.98 -16.75 -7.08
CA GLY A 574 -2.62 -17.28 -6.99
C GLY A 574 -2.06 -17.25 -5.56
N ILE A 575 -1.50 -18.36 -5.09
CA ILE A 575 -0.61 -18.43 -3.93
C ILE A 575 0.80 -18.05 -4.39
N LYS A 576 1.41 -17.12 -3.65
CA LYS A 576 2.78 -16.63 -3.87
C LYS A 576 3.66 -17.00 -2.68
N TRP A 577 4.96 -16.71 -2.79
CA TRP A 577 5.92 -16.81 -1.68
C TRP A 577 5.44 -16.12 -0.41
N LEU A 578 5.12 -14.82 -0.48
CA LEU A 578 4.53 -14.11 0.65
C LEU A 578 3.07 -14.55 0.83
N HIS A 579 2.83 -15.40 1.82
CA HIS A 579 1.49 -15.89 2.17
C HIS A 579 0.70 -14.83 2.92
N GLY A 580 1.34 -14.16 3.89
CA GLY A 580 0.67 -13.28 4.85
C GLY A 580 1.64 -12.33 5.55
N SER A 581 1.10 -11.28 6.16
CA SER A 581 1.85 -10.32 6.97
C SER A 581 0.95 -9.72 8.05
N CYS A 582 1.51 -8.95 9.00
CA CYS A 582 0.70 -8.36 10.08
C CYS A 582 -0.19 -7.19 9.63
N MET A 583 -0.02 -6.68 8.41
CA MET A 583 -0.77 -5.56 7.82
C MET A 583 -0.77 -4.25 8.63
N SER A 584 0.08 -4.13 9.65
CA SER A 584 0.03 -3.03 10.63
C SER A 584 1.38 -2.41 10.96
N CYS A 585 2.50 -3.11 10.70
CA CYS A 585 3.83 -2.56 10.91
C CYS A 585 4.19 -1.51 9.83
N GLU A 586 5.28 -0.77 10.06
CA GLU A 586 5.78 0.24 9.12
C GLU A 586 5.96 -0.30 7.70
N GLN A 587 6.61 -1.45 7.56
CA GLN A 587 6.86 -2.08 6.26
C GLN A 587 5.55 -2.42 5.54
N CYS A 588 4.56 -2.97 6.27
CA CYS A 588 3.27 -3.29 5.67
C CYS A 588 2.49 -2.05 5.21
N ARG A 589 2.53 -0.95 5.98
CA ARG A 589 1.87 0.31 5.59
C ARG A 589 2.49 0.96 4.36
N GLN A 590 3.75 0.66 4.07
CA GLN A 590 4.46 1.12 2.89
C GLN A 590 4.40 0.13 1.71
N SER A 591 3.58 -0.93 1.81
CA SER A 591 3.50 -2.00 0.79
C SER A 591 4.84 -2.73 0.56
N ASN A 592 5.64 -2.84 1.62
CA ASN A 592 6.84 -3.67 1.71
C ASN A 592 6.55 -4.90 2.59
N GLU A 593 5.39 -5.54 2.40
CA GLU A 593 4.90 -6.60 3.29
C GLU A 593 5.87 -7.79 3.42
N SER A 594 6.73 -8.01 2.42
CA SER A 594 7.80 -9.02 2.45
C SER A 594 8.90 -8.76 3.48
N LEU A 595 9.03 -7.52 3.96
CA LEU A 595 9.97 -7.12 5.01
C LEU A 595 9.31 -7.12 6.40
N CYS A 596 8.09 -7.63 6.52
CA CYS A 596 7.40 -7.79 7.80
C CYS A 596 8.13 -8.83 8.66
N SER A 597 8.44 -8.48 9.91
CA SER A 597 9.09 -9.38 10.87
C SER A 597 8.24 -10.61 11.23
N THR A 598 6.94 -10.58 10.96
CA THR A 598 6.00 -11.69 11.17
C THR A 598 5.38 -12.13 9.85
N ALA A 599 6.11 -11.98 8.74
CA ALA A 599 5.69 -12.51 7.45
C ALA A 599 5.53 -14.04 7.54
N SER A 600 4.45 -14.56 6.95
CA SER A 600 4.30 -15.99 6.70
C SER A 600 4.59 -16.30 5.24
N LEU A 601 5.27 -17.42 4.99
CA LEU A 601 5.83 -17.80 3.70
C LEU A 601 5.25 -19.14 3.26
N SER A 602 4.58 -19.15 2.09
CA SER A 602 3.95 -20.34 1.52
C SER A 602 5.01 -21.39 1.18
N GLY A 603 4.76 -22.65 1.51
CA GLY A 603 5.72 -23.72 1.27
C GLY A 603 6.98 -23.62 2.13
N TYR A 604 6.90 -22.90 3.26
CA TYR A 604 8.02 -22.73 4.19
C TYR A 604 7.57 -22.62 5.65
N THR A 605 6.96 -21.51 6.06
CA THR A 605 6.41 -21.36 7.44
C THR A 605 4.95 -21.79 7.53
N VAL A 606 4.27 -21.86 6.39
CA VAL A 606 2.90 -22.38 6.24
C VAL A 606 2.84 -23.30 5.02
N ASP A 607 1.87 -24.20 5.00
CA ASP A 607 1.70 -25.14 3.89
C ASP A 607 1.41 -24.40 2.58
N GLY A 608 2.05 -24.88 1.52
CA GLY A 608 2.13 -24.25 0.22
C GLY A 608 1.16 -24.82 -0.82
N SER A 609 1.57 -24.77 -2.08
CA SER A 609 0.74 -25.11 -3.25
C SER A 609 0.92 -26.53 -3.81
N PHE A 610 1.80 -27.36 -3.26
CA PHE A 610 1.95 -28.77 -3.69
C PHE A 610 0.90 -29.71 -3.05
N GLN A 611 -0.36 -29.29 -3.13
CA GLN A 611 -1.55 -29.98 -2.64
C GLN A 611 -2.78 -29.54 -3.45
N GLN A 612 -3.85 -30.32 -3.42
CA GLN A 612 -5.06 -30.01 -4.21
C GLN A 612 -5.85 -28.81 -3.66
N TYR A 613 -5.80 -28.57 -2.36
CA TYR A 613 -6.51 -27.51 -1.64
C TYR A 613 -5.58 -26.84 -0.64
N ALA A 614 -5.37 -25.54 -0.81
CA ALA A 614 -4.51 -24.74 0.04
C ALA A 614 -5.25 -23.49 0.53
N VAL A 615 -4.93 -23.03 1.73
CA VAL A 615 -5.41 -21.74 2.24
C VAL A 615 -4.50 -20.63 1.75
N GLY A 616 -5.06 -19.43 1.57
CA GLY A 616 -4.30 -18.22 1.29
C GLY A 616 -4.94 -17.02 1.97
N LYS A 617 -4.14 -16.12 2.55
CA LYS A 617 -4.65 -14.85 3.08
C LYS A 617 -5.26 -14.04 1.96
N ALA A 618 -6.53 -13.66 2.11
CA ALA A 618 -7.29 -12.98 1.06
C ALA A 618 -6.62 -11.67 0.59
N ALA A 619 -5.93 -10.99 1.50
CA ALA A 619 -5.20 -9.76 1.21
C ALA A 619 -3.96 -9.98 0.32
N HIS A 620 -3.35 -11.17 0.33
CA HIS A 620 -2.06 -11.44 -0.31
C HIS A 620 -2.13 -12.31 -1.55
N VAL A 621 -3.19 -13.12 -1.71
CA VAL A 621 -3.39 -13.93 -2.92
C VAL A 621 -3.40 -13.03 -4.17
N ALA A 622 -2.77 -13.50 -5.23
CA ALA A 622 -2.83 -12.83 -6.53
C ALA A 622 -4.25 -12.94 -7.09
N ARG A 623 -4.79 -11.85 -7.64
CA ARG A 623 -6.04 -11.86 -8.42
C ARG A 623 -5.67 -12.27 -9.84
N ILE A 624 -6.15 -13.42 -10.30
CA ILE A 624 -5.86 -13.91 -11.65
C ILE A 624 -7.10 -13.66 -12.52
N PRO A 625 -6.99 -12.92 -13.63
CA PRO A 625 -8.08 -12.76 -14.58
C PRO A 625 -8.54 -14.10 -15.16
N LYS A 626 -9.84 -14.26 -15.41
CA LYS A 626 -10.43 -15.56 -15.81
C LYS A 626 -9.98 -16.04 -17.19
N ASP A 627 -9.51 -15.12 -18.02
CA ASP A 627 -8.94 -15.36 -19.35
C ASP A 627 -7.47 -15.83 -19.30
N CYS A 628 -6.82 -15.81 -18.14
CA CYS A 628 -5.47 -16.36 -17.98
C CYS A 628 -5.48 -17.89 -17.85
N ASP A 629 -4.61 -18.56 -18.61
CA ASP A 629 -4.30 -19.97 -18.41
C ASP A 629 -3.59 -20.19 -17.06
N LEU A 630 -4.18 -21.04 -16.21
CA LEU A 630 -3.69 -21.26 -14.84
C LEU A 630 -2.34 -21.98 -14.78
N ALA A 631 -2.04 -22.85 -15.74
CA ALA A 631 -0.74 -23.53 -15.79
C ALA A 631 0.36 -22.55 -16.21
N ALA A 632 0.07 -21.69 -17.19
CA ALA A 632 1.02 -20.73 -17.71
C ALA A 632 1.26 -19.52 -16.80
N VAL A 633 0.26 -19.10 -16.02
CA VAL A 633 0.39 -17.99 -15.06
C VAL A 633 1.10 -18.42 -13.76
N ALA A 634 1.05 -19.71 -13.39
CA ALA A 634 1.67 -20.21 -12.16
C ALA A 634 3.15 -19.79 -12.03
N PRO A 635 4.00 -19.96 -13.07
CA PRO A 635 5.36 -19.44 -13.06
C PRO A 635 5.53 -17.93 -12.87
N ILE A 636 4.52 -17.13 -13.26
CA ILE A 636 4.55 -15.67 -13.12
C ILE A 636 4.44 -15.26 -11.65
N LEU A 637 3.80 -16.08 -10.81
CA LEU A 637 3.55 -15.80 -9.39
C LEU A 637 4.82 -15.74 -8.53
N CYS A 638 5.95 -16.26 -9.02
CA CYS A 638 7.26 -16.12 -8.40
C CYS A 638 8.28 -15.53 -9.37
N ALA A 639 8.74 -16.30 -10.37
CA ALA A 639 9.83 -15.88 -11.24
C ALA A 639 9.50 -14.61 -12.03
N GLY A 640 8.30 -14.57 -12.65
CA GLY A 640 7.83 -13.39 -13.39
C GLY A 640 7.70 -12.15 -12.50
N LEU A 641 7.02 -12.28 -11.36
CA LEU A 641 6.87 -11.20 -10.37
C LEU A 641 8.21 -10.69 -9.86
N THR A 642 9.14 -11.59 -9.55
CA THR A 642 10.45 -11.27 -9.00
C THR A 642 11.28 -10.43 -9.97
N VAL A 643 11.34 -10.84 -11.24
CA VAL A 643 12.12 -10.09 -12.23
C VAL A 643 11.43 -8.79 -12.65
N TYR A 644 10.09 -8.76 -12.67
CA TYR A 644 9.35 -7.51 -12.88
C TYR A 644 9.68 -6.49 -11.78
N LYS A 645 9.67 -6.91 -10.51
CA LYS A 645 10.11 -6.09 -9.38
C LYS A 645 11.58 -5.68 -9.50
N ALA A 646 12.47 -6.58 -9.90
CA ALA A 646 13.89 -6.28 -10.07
C ALA A 646 14.13 -5.20 -11.14
N LEU A 647 13.42 -5.27 -12.28
CA LEU A 647 13.46 -4.25 -13.31
C LEU A 647 12.96 -2.90 -12.79
N LYS A 648 11.84 -2.86 -12.06
CA LYS A 648 11.38 -1.61 -11.40
C LYS A 648 12.41 -1.05 -10.42
N SER A 649 13.01 -1.91 -9.60
CA SER A 649 14.03 -1.53 -8.60
C SER A 649 15.31 -0.95 -9.23
N SER A 650 15.61 -1.35 -10.47
CA SER A 650 16.75 -0.83 -11.23
C SER A 650 16.61 0.65 -11.57
N GLY A 651 15.37 1.14 -11.75
CA GLY A 651 15.11 2.51 -12.19
C GLY A 651 15.44 2.78 -13.66
N ALA A 652 15.73 1.74 -14.46
CA ALA A 652 15.94 1.85 -15.89
C ALA A 652 14.68 2.37 -16.59
N ARG A 653 14.90 3.17 -17.65
CA ARG A 653 13.88 3.87 -18.44
C ARG A 653 13.90 3.37 -19.88
N PRO A 654 12.79 3.48 -20.62
CA PRO A 654 12.77 3.12 -22.04
C PRO A 654 13.94 3.73 -22.82
N GLY A 655 14.57 2.94 -23.69
CA GLY A 655 15.77 3.28 -24.45
C GLY A 655 17.10 3.03 -23.72
N GLN A 656 17.08 2.68 -22.43
CA GLN A 656 18.30 2.34 -21.68
C GLN A 656 18.70 0.87 -21.80
N HIS A 657 19.95 0.58 -21.48
CA HIS A 657 20.51 -0.77 -21.56
C HIS A 657 20.42 -1.50 -20.21
N VAL A 658 20.02 -2.76 -20.24
CA VAL A 658 20.03 -3.68 -19.11
C VAL A 658 20.82 -4.94 -19.44
N ALA A 659 21.79 -5.29 -18.60
CA ALA A 659 22.45 -6.58 -18.66
C ALA A 659 21.79 -7.56 -17.69
N ILE A 660 21.52 -8.78 -18.14
CA ILE A 660 20.88 -9.82 -17.33
C ILE A 660 21.85 -10.99 -17.19
N ALA A 661 22.40 -11.18 -15.99
CA ALA A 661 23.28 -12.31 -15.68
C ALA A 661 22.45 -13.54 -15.28
N GLY A 662 22.59 -14.64 -16.00
CA GLY A 662 21.70 -15.81 -15.91
C GLY A 662 20.47 -15.69 -16.81
N ALA A 663 20.62 -15.02 -17.96
CA ALA A 663 19.54 -14.68 -18.88
C ALA A 663 18.81 -15.90 -19.49
N GLY A 664 19.51 -17.02 -19.70
CA GLY A 664 18.92 -18.25 -20.22
C GLY A 664 18.36 -19.18 -19.14
N GLY A 665 18.37 -18.75 -17.88
CA GLY A 665 17.80 -19.50 -16.75
C GLY A 665 16.31 -19.26 -16.54
N GLY A 666 15.72 -19.95 -15.54
CA GLY A 666 14.29 -19.90 -15.27
C GLY A 666 13.72 -18.51 -14.91
N LEU A 667 14.54 -17.62 -14.33
CA LEU A 667 14.16 -16.22 -14.11
C LEU A 667 14.50 -15.36 -15.34
N GLY A 668 15.64 -15.61 -15.97
CA GLY A 668 16.16 -14.82 -17.08
C GLY A 668 15.22 -14.77 -18.28
N VAL A 669 14.57 -15.89 -18.61
CA VAL A 669 13.58 -15.95 -19.71
C VAL A 669 12.41 -14.98 -19.51
N PHE A 670 12.01 -14.72 -18.27
CA PHE A 670 11.01 -13.69 -17.96
C PHE A 670 11.63 -12.29 -17.98
N ALA A 671 12.83 -12.14 -17.40
CA ALA A 671 13.50 -10.85 -17.30
C ALA A 671 13.76 -10.21 -18.67
N ILE A 672 14.15 -11.01 -19.68
CA ILE A 672 14.32 -10.55 -21.06
C ILE A 672 12.99 -9.99 -21.57
N GLN A 673 11.91 -10.78 -21.50
CA GLN A 673 10.61 -10.40 -22.06
C GLN A 673 10.02 -9.17 -21.37
N TYR A 674 10.07 -9.09 -20.03
CA TYR A 674 9.65 -7.89 -19.31
C TYR A 674 10.50 -6.68 -19.68
N ALA A 675 11.83 -6.82 -19.75
CA ALA A 675 12.69 -5.71 -20.12
C ALA A 675 12.37 -5.19 -21.54
N LYS A 676 12.13 -6.09 -22.50
CA LYS A 676 11.71 -5.70 -23.86
C LYS A 676 10.35 -5.04 -23.87
N ALA A 677 9.37 -5.59 -23.15
CA ALA A 677 8.04 -4.99 -23.03
C ALA A 677 8.06 -3.61 -22.32
N MET A 678 9.06 -3.37 -21.47
CA MET A 678 9.33 -2.07 -20.82
C MET A 678 10.19 -1.12 -21.67
N GLY A 679 10.51 -1.49 -22.91
CA GLY A 679 11.24 -0.65 -23.87
C GLY A 679 12.75 -0.57 -23.63
N LEU A 680 13.35 -1.57 -22.98
CA LEU A 680 14.80 -1.61 -22.72
C LEU A 680 15.57 -2.36 -23.81
N HIS A 681 16.86 -2.04 -23.94
CA HIS A 681 17.83 -2.84 -24.69
C HIS A 681 18.46 -3.87 -23.77
N VAL A 682 18.41 -5.15 -24.14
CA VAL A 682 18.76 -6.28 -23.30
C VAL A 682 20.04 -6.92 -23.79
N THR A 683 21.05 -6.96 -22.91
CA THR A 683 22.23 -7.80 -23.06
C THR A 683 22.08 -9.04 -22.18
N ALA A 684 21.90 -10.20 -22.82
CA ALA A 684 21.83 -11.49 -22.14
C ALA A 684 23.24 -12.01 -21.84
N LEU A 685 23.53 -12.30 -20.57
CA LEU A 685 24.77 -12.97 -20.15
C LEU A 685 24.44 -14.38 -19.65
N ASP A 686 24.86 -15.39 -20.40
CA ASP A 686 24.77 -16.81 -20.03
C ASP A 686 25.82 -17.63 -20.79
N GLY A 687 25.75 -18.96 -20.78
CA GLY A 687 26.75 -19.82 -21.43
C GLY A 687 26.15 -20.94 -22.28
N GLY A 688 26.65 -21.09 -23.51
CA GLY A 688 26.27 -22.15 -24.45
C GLY A 688 25.24 -21.74 -25.50
N GLU A 689 25.31 -22.42 -26.65
CA GLU A 689 24.55 -22.07 -27.85
C GLU A 689 23.03 -22.25 -27.72
N GLU A 690 22.58 -23.25 -26.97
CA GLU A 690 21.15 -23.44 -26.74
C GLU A 690 20.52 -22.25 -26.01
N LYS A 691 21.21 -21.75 -24.98
CA LYS A 691 20.76 -20.57 -24.23
C LYS A 691 20.88 -19.30 -25.06
N ARG A 692 21.90 -19.18 -25.93
CA ARG A 692 21.99 -18.08 -26.89
C ARG A 692 20.73 -18.00 -27.74
N LYS A 693 20.37 -19.11 -28.38
CA LYS A 693 19.18 -19.18 -29.25
C LYS A 693 17.92 -18.78 -28.50
N VAL A 694 17.68 -19.35 -27.32
CA VAL A 694 16.51 -19.01 -26.48
C VAL A 694 16.49 -17.53 -26.10
N CYS A 695 17.60 -16.97 -25.63
CA CYS A 695 17.66 -15.56 -25.22
C CYS A 695 17.35 -14.61 -26.38
N LEU A 696 17.91 -14.88 -27.56
CA LEU A 696 17.69 -14.06 -28.76
C LEU A 696 16.24 -14.20 -29.28
N GLU A 697 15.68 -15.41 -29.28
CA GLU A 697 14.27 -15.65 -29.64
C GLU A 697 13.29 -14.93 -28.70
N LEU A 698 13.64 -14.79 -27.43
CA LEU A 698 12.87 -14.06 -26.43
C LEU A 698 13.06 -12.53 -26.51
N GLY A 699 13.94 -12.05 -27.41
CA GLY A 699 14.09 -10.64 -27.74
C GLY A 699 15.33 -9.97 -27.16
N ALA A 700 16.30 -10.69 -26.61
CA ALA A 700 17.59 -10.09 -26.24
C ALA A 700 18.28 -9.46 -27.45
N ASP A 701 18.76 -8.22 -27.34
CA ASP A 701 19.43 -7.51 -28.42
C ASP A 701 20.84 -8.07 -28.66
N THR A 702 21.52 -8.49 -27.58
CA THR A 702 22.86 -9.07 -27.62
C THR A 702 22.98 -10.24 -26.65
N PHE A 703 23.85 -11.21 -26.97
CA PHE A 703 24.17 -12.33 -26.10
C PHE A 703 25.69 -12.46 -25.91
N VAL A 704 26.13 -12.40 -24.66
CA VAL A 704 27.52 -12.60 -24.24
C VAL A 704 27.64 -13.99 -23.63
N ASP A 705 28.45 -14.84 -24.27
CA ASP A 705 28.74 -16.20 -23.78
C ASP A 705 29.96 -16.18 -22.85
N PHE A 706 29.75 -16.34 -21.55
CA PHE A 706 30.86 -16.31 -20.58
C PHE A 706 31.83 -17.49 -20.71
N ARG A 707 31.48 -18.56 -21.45
CA ARG A 707 32.33 -19.75 -21.64
C ARG A 707 33.36 -19.53 -22.74
N THR A 708 33.05 -18.68 -23.72
CA THR A 708 33.90 -18.41 -24.88
C THR A 708 34.47 -17.00 -24.88
N SER A 709 33.89 -16.07 -24.11
CA SER A 709 34.42 -14.72 -23.95
C SER A 709 35.80 -14.75 -23.29
N LYS A 710 36.72 -13.95 -23.84
CA LYS A 710 38.05 -13.72 -23.25
C LYS A 710 38.01 -12.63 -22.17
N ASP A 711 37.07 -11.70 -22.29
CA ASP A 711 36.85 -10.60 -21.36
C ASP A 711 35.35 -10.25 -21.34
N THR A 712 34.62 -10.90 -20.43
CA THR A 712 33.18 -10.71 -20.28
C THR A 712 32.81 -9.27 -19.93
N VAL A 713 33.68 -8.55 -19.20
CA VAL A 713 33.43 -7.15 -18.79
C VAL A 713 33.48 -6.24 -20.03
N ALA A 714 34.50 -6.40 -20.86
CA ALA A 714 34.63 -5.65 -22.11
C ALA A 714 33.48 -5.94 -23.08
N ASP A 715 33.10 -7.21 -23.24
CA ASP A 715 32.03 -7.61 -24.15
C ASP A 715 30.66 -7.02 -23.74
N ILE A 716 30.34 -7.00 -22.45
CA ILE A 716 29.10 -6.39 -21.93
C ILE A 716 29.10 -4.87 -22.13
N ARG A 717 30.24 -4.21 -21.91
CA ARG A 717 30.38 -2.77 -22.16
C ARG A 717 30.22 -2.46 -23.64
N ALA A 718 30.85 -3.22 -24.53
CA ALA A 718 30.73 -3.04 -25.97
C ALA A 718 29.27 -3.21 -26.43
N ALA A 719 28.56 -4.21 -25.91
CA ALA A 719 27.14 -4.45 -26.18
C ALA A 719 26.19 -3.31 -25.74
N SER A 720 26.69 -2.39 -24.91
CA SER A 720 25.96 -1.22 -24.39
C SER A 720 26.59 0.11 -24.80
N GLY A 721 27.24 0.15 -25.98
CA GLY A 721 27.82 1.38 -26.53
C GLY A 721 29.11 1.83 -25.83
N GLY A 722 29.84 0.91 -25.20
CA GLY A 722 31.16 1.11 -24.58
C GLY A 722 31.13 1.59 -23.13
N SER A 723 30.07 2.29 -22.71
CA SER A 723 29.98 2.86 -21.36
C SER A 723 29.49 1.88 -20.28
N GLY A 724 28.92 0.75 -20.68
CA GLY A 724 28.24 -0.17 -19.77
C GLY A 724 26.72 0.02 -19.74
N PRO A 725 25.96 -0.98 -19.24
CA PRO A 725 24.51 -0.88 -19.14
C PRO A 725 24.07 0.04 -17.99
N ASP A 726 22.93 0.71 -18.15
CA ASP A 726 22.32 1.53 -17.10
C ASP A 726 21.81 0.69 -15.91
N ALA A 727 21.45 -0.57 -16.16
CA ALA A 727 21.03 -1.53 -15.14
C ALA A 727 21.69 -2.90 -15.32
N VAL A 728 21.92 -3.60 -14.21
CA VAL A 728 22.38 -4.98 -14.19
C VAL A 728 21.47 -5.80 -13.28
N LEU A 729 20.89 -6.88 -13.80
CA LEU A 729 20.11 -7.84 -13.01
C LEU A 729 20.95 -9.10 -12.78
N LEU A 730 21.22 -9.41 -11.51
CA LEU A 730 21.98 -10.58 -11.11
C LEU A 730 21.03 -11.71 -10.70
N LEU A 731 20.75 -12.60 -11.66
CA LEU A 731 19.84 -13.75 -11.51
C LEU A 731 20.57 -15.08 -11.38
N ALA A 732 21.89 -15.09 -11.61
CA ALA A 732 22.69 -16.30 -11.64
C ALA A 732 22.76 -16.99 -10.27
N ALA A 733 22.78 -18.32 -10.26
CA ALA A 733 23.01 -19.14 -9.08
C ALA A 733 24.50 -19.32 -8.73
N SER A 734 25.39 -18.60 -9.42
CA SER A 734 26.83 -18.59 -9.18
C SER A 734 27.28 -17.24 -8.64
N GLU A 735 28.33 -17.21 -7.82
CA GLU A 735 28.84 -15.97 -7.23
C GLU A 735 29.54 -15.04 -8.24
N LYS A 736 30.22 -15.57 -9.27
CA LYS A 736 31.08 -14.78 -10.17
C LYS A 736 30.41 -13.50 -10.73
N PRO A 737 29.17 -13.51 -11.27
CA PRO A 737 28.52 -12.29 -11.73
C PRO A 737 28.35 -11.20 -10.66
N PHE A 738 28.19 -11.56 -9.39
CA PHE A 738 28.10 -10.61 -8.27
C PHE A 738 29.43 -9.93 -7.94
N GLN A 739 30.55 -10.49 -8.39
CA GLN A 739 31.91 -9.96 -8.22
C GLN A 739 32.31 -9.03 -9.37
N GLU A 740 31.73 -9.22 -10.56
CA GLU A 740 32.11 -8.52 -11.78
C GLU A 740 31.18 -7.36 -12.14
N ALA A 741 29.95 -7.32 -11.60
CA ALA A 741 28.92 -6.35 -11.99
C ALA A 741 29.34 -4.88 -11.91
N SER A 742 30.10 -4.50 -10.87
CA SER A 742 30.63 -3.13 -10.70
C SER A 742 31.60 -2.72 -11.81
N GLN A 743 32.26 -3.70 -12.43
CA GLN A 743 33.25 -3.46 -13.46
C GLN A 743 32.60 -3.10 -14.79
N TYR A 744 31.45 -3.67 -15.15
CA TYR A 744 30.80 -3.38 -16.44
C TYR A 744 29.62 -2.41 -16.39
N VAL A 745 28.95 -2.20 -15.25
CA VAL A 745 27.82 -1.26 -15.14
C VAL A 745 28.21 0.17 -15.55
N LYS A 746 27.30 1.02 -16.05
CA LYS A 746 27.61 2.42 -16.34
C LYS A 746 27.78 3.25 -15.07
N SER A 747 28.47 4.40 -15.16
CA SER A 747 28.39 5.44 -14.11
C SER A 747 26.93 5.85 -13.87
N LYS A 748 26.55 6.04 -12.60
CA LYS A 748 25.17 6.21 -12.12
C LYS A 748 24.24 5.01 -12.35
N GLY A 749 24.75 3.91 -12.89
CA GLY A 749 23.97 2.70 -13.13
C GLY A 749 23.62 1.96 -11.84
N THR A 750 22.67 1.03 -11.96
CA THR A 750 22.16 0.26 -10.82
C THR A 750 22.37 -1.24 -11.01
N ILE A 751 23.05 -1.86 -10.06
CA ILE A 751 23.16 -3.31 -9.92
C ILE A 751 22.06 -3.79 -8.97
N VAL A 752 21.25 -4.73 -9.45
CA VAL A 752 20.14 -5.32 -8.70
C VAL A 752 20.44 -6.79 -8.41
N CYS A 753 20.66 -7.10 -7.15
CA CYS A 753 20.87 -8.45 -6.65
C CYS A 753 19.51 -9.13 -6.43
N VAL A 754 19.29 -10.28 -7.09
CA VAL A 754 18.02 -11.02 -7.06
C VAL A 754 18.25 -12.49 -6.71
N GLY A 755 19.20 -13.14 -7.40
CA GLY A 755 19.56 -14.52 -7.10
C GLY A 755 20.07 -14.68 -5.67
N LEU A 756 19.81 -15.83 -5.07
CA LEU A 756 20.21 -16.17 -3.69
C LEU A 756 21.20 -17.35 -3.65
N PRO A 757 22.37 -17.27 -4.32
CA PRO A 757 23.40 -18.29 -4.17
C PRO A 757 23.88 -18.34 -2.72
N ALA A 758 23.95 -19.55 -2.16
CA ALA A 758 24.40 -19.76 -0.79
C ALA A 758 25.85 -19.25 -0.60
N ASN A 759 26.09 -18.55 0.51
CA ASN A 759 27.41 -18.03 0.91
C ASN A 759 28.09 -17.06 -0.07
N ALA A 760 27.37 -16.51 -1.04
CA ALA A 760 27.93 -15.56 -1.99
C ALA A 760 27.98 -14.14 -1.42
N PHE A 761 28.97 -13.36 -1.85
CA PHE A 761 29.10 -11.95 -1.53
C PHE A 761 29.05 -11.08 -2.79
N VAL A 762 28.75 -9.79 -2.60
CA VAL A 762 28.90 -8.77 -3.65
C VAL A 762 30.22 -8.04 -3.41
N LYS A 763 31.06 -7.95 -4.44
CA LYS A 763 32.33 -7.20 -4.37
C LYS A 763 32.30 -6.03 -5.34
N ALA A 764 32.53 -4.84 -4.80
CA ALA A 764 32.66 -3.62 -5.56
C ALA A 764 33.81 -2.77 -4.97
N PRO A 765 34.81 -2.37 -5.77
CA PRO A 765 35.85 -1.48 -5.27
C PRO A 765 35.23 -0.16 -4.80
N VAL A 766 35.52 0.25 -3.55
CA VAL A 766 34.91 1.45 -2.94
C VAL A 766 35.19 2.69 -3.76
N PHE A 767 36.45 2.89 -4.17
CA PHE A 767 36.85 4.05 -4.95
C PHE A 767 36.05 4.17 -6.26
N ASP A 768 35.98 3.06 -7.02
CA ASP A 768 35.24 2.98 -8.28
C ASP A 768 33.73 3.20 -8.08
N THR A 769 33.17 2.61 -7.02
CA THR A 769 31.75 2.76 -6.65
C THR A 769 31.40 4.22 -6.35
N VAL A 770 32.26 4.92 -5.59
CA VAL A 770 32.05 6.33 -5.22
C VAL A 770 32.23 7.25 -6.42
N VAL A 771 33.34 7.11 -7.16
CA VAL A 771 33.67 8.00 -8.28
C VAL A 771 32.66 7.89 -9.43
N ARG A 772 32.11 6.69 -9.66
CA ARG A 772 31.10 6.45 -10.70
C ARG A 772 29.67 6.52 -10.18
N GLU A 773 29.47 6.82 -8.89
CA GLU A 773 28.15 6.87 -8.23
C GLU A 773 27.30 5.61 -8.52
N ILE A 774 27.90 4.42 -8.42
CA ILE A 774 27.23 3.14 -8.70
C ILE A 774 26.24 2.82 -7.56
N ASN A 775 25.03 2.40 -7.94
CA ASN A 775 24.01 1.94 -7.00
C ASN A 775 24.01 0.42 -6.92
N ILE A 776 24.05 -0.16 -5.72
CA ILE A 776 23.90 -1.60 -5.49
C ILE A 776 22.67 -1.82 -4.61
N LYS A 777 21.68 -2.57 -5.10
CA LYS A 777 20.40 -2.78 -4.44
C LYS A 777 20.07 -4.27 -4.36
N GLY A 778 19.43 -4.68 -3.27
CA GLY A 778 18.71 -5.95 -3.20
C GLY A 778 17.28 -5.78 -3.71
N SER A 779 16.79 -6.76 -4.48
CA SER A 779 15.39 -6.85 -4.87
C SER A 779 14.86 -8.24 -4.51
N TYR A 780 13.90 -8.29 -3.60
CA TYR A 780 13.30 -9.53 -3.13
C TYR A 780 12.03 -9.87 -3.93
N VAL A 781 10.91 -10.16 -3.28
CA VAL A 781 9.63 -10.45 -3.95
C VAL A 781 8.82 -9.17 -4.20
N GLY A 782 7.98 -9.20 -5.24
CA GLY A 782 7.06 -8.10 -5.54
C GLY A 782 5.86 -8.04 -4.58
N ASN A 783 5.32 -6.83 -4.38
CA ASN A 783 4.12 -6.61 -3.57
C ASN A 783 2.83 -6.88 -4.38
N ARG A 784 1.68 -6.52 -3.82
CA ARG A 784 0.36 -6.74 -4.45
C ARG A 784 0.20 -5.96 -5.76
N GLN A 785 0.71 -4.74 -5.81
CA GLN A 785 0.68 -3.92 -7.03
C GLN A 785 1.62 -4.49 -8.08
N ASP A 786 2.86 -4.85 -7.69
CA ASP A 786 3.81 -5.51 -8.59
C ASP A 786 3.24 -6.80 -9.17
N THR A 787 2.44 -7.54 -8.37
CA THR A 787 1.75 -8.76 -8.80
C THR A 787 0.72 -8.49 -9.88
N ALA A 788 -0.15 -7.49 -9.68
CA ALA A 788 -1.20 -7.15 -10.63
C ALA A 788 -0.61 -6.69 -11.97
N GLU A 789 0.43 -5.87 -11.92
CA GLU A 789 1.12 -5.39 -13.12
C GLU A 789 1.80 -6.54 -13.87
N ALA A 790 2.56 -7.40 -13.19
CA ALA A 790 3.22 -8.55 -13.81
C ALA A 790 2.22 -9.49 -14.51
N ILE A 791 1.09 -9.80 -13.86
CA ILE A 791 0.03 -10.62 -14.46
C ILE A 791 -0.58 -9.92 -15.68
N GLU A 792 -0.73 -8.59 -15.67
CA GLU A 792 -1.29 -7.86 -16.80
C GLU A 792 -0.39 -7.93 -18.05
N PHE A 793 0.93 -7.82 -17.91
CA PHE A 793 1.86 -8.04 -19.02
C PHE A 793 1.74 -9.45 -19.60
N PHE A 794 1.57 -10.46 -18.74
CA PHE A 794 1.32 -11.83 -19.16
C PHE A 794 -0.02 -11.96 -19.89
N ARG A 795 -1.11 -11.41 -19.34
CA ARG A 795 -2.45 -11.45 -19.92
C ARG A 795 -2.51 -10.77 -21.29
N GLN A 796 -1.76 -9.68 -21.48
CA GLN A 796 -1.65 -8.99 -22.77
C GLN A 796 -0.78 -9.73 -23.80
N GLY A 797 -0.18 -10.87 -23.43
CA GLY A 797 0.57 -11.73 -24.33
C GLY A 797 2.03 -11.31 -24.55
N PHE A 798 2.54 -10.33 -23.80
CA PHE A 798 3.94 -9.91 -23.89
C PHE A 798 4.91 -10.92 -23.27
N ILE A 799 4.41 -11.73 -22.34
CA ILE A 799 5.24 -12.69 -21.59
C ILE A 799 4.76 -14.10 -21.91
N LYS A 800 5.66 -14.92 -22.47
CA LYS A 800 5.46 -16.34 -22.71
C LYS A 800 6.30 -17.12 -21.71
N ALA A 801 5.66 -18.02 -20.97
CA ALA A 801 6.32 -18.95 -20.06
C ALA A 801 6.50 -20.29 -20.78
N PRO A 802 7.72 -20.68 -21.24
CA PRO A 802 7.95 -22.05 -21.64
C PRO A 802 8.04 -22.94 -20.39
N PHE A 803 7.15 -23.93 -20.27
CA PHE A 803 7.15 -24.88 -19.16
C PHE A 803 6.70 -26.28 -19.61
N LYS A 804 7.03 -27.28 -18.79
CA LYS A 804 6.56 -28.66 -18.91
C LYS A 804 5.61 -28.99 -17.77
N ILE A 805 4.48 -29.62 -18.09
CA ILE A 805 3.53 -30.12 -17.10
C ILE A 805 3.87 -31.55 -16.71
N VAL A 806 3.88 -31.83 -15.41
CA VAL A 806 3.96 -33.18 -14.81
C VAL A 806 2.88 -33.33 -13.73
N GLY A 807 2.60 -34.55 -13.27
CA GLY A 807 1.69 -34.75 -12.14
C GLY A 807 2.30 -34.27 -10.81
N LEU A 808 1.43 -33.92 -9.86
CA LEU A 808 1.83 -33.65 -8.48
C LEU A 808 2.50 -34.88 -7.86
N SER A 809 2.04 -36.08 -8.21
CA SER A 809 2.67 -37.35 -7.81
C SER A 809 4.14 -37.48 -8.23
N GLU A 810 4.58 -36.78 -9.28
CA GLU A 810 5.93 -36.83 -9.86
C GLU A 810 6.89 -35.76 -9.29
N LEU A 811 6.48 -34.98 -8.28
CA LEU A 811 7.27 -33.84 -7.78
C LEU A 811 8.67 -34.22 -7.28
N GLN A 812 8.83 -35.38 -6.64
CA GLN A 812 10.15 -35.82 -6.15
C GLN A 812 11.14 -36.01 -7.32
N ASP A 813 10.68 -36.56 -8.45
CA ASP A 813 11.52 -36.74 -9.64
C ASP A 813 11.97 -35.37 -10.20
N VAL A 814 11.10 -34.35 -10.12
CA VAL A 814 11.47 -32.98 -10.49
C VAL A 814 12.58 -32.45 -9.58
N TYR A 815 12.50 -32.66 -8.26
CA TYR A 815 13.57 -32.25 -7.35
C TYR A 815 14.88 -32.98 -7.63
N ASP A 816 14.83 -34.28 -7.92
CA ASP A 816 16.03 -35.06 -8.27
C ASP A 816 16.68 -34.54 -9.56
N LEU A 817 15.88 -34.13 -10.55
CA LEU A 817 16.37 -33.48 -11.76
C LEU A 817 16.97 -32.10 -11.49
N MET A 818 16.37 -31.31 -10.59
CA MET A 818 16.89 -30.00 -10.17
C MET A 818 18.25 -30.13 -9.50
N GLN A 819 18.40 -31.06 -8.55
CA GLN A 819 19.68 -31.30 -7.87
C GLN A 819 20.80 -31.69 -8.83
N LYS A 820 20.47 -32.44 -9.90
CA LYS A 820 21.43 -32.82 -10.96
C LYS A 820 21.71 -31.70 -11.97
N GLY A 821 21.02 -30.56 -11.88
CA GLY A 821 21.11 -29.48 -12.87
C GLY A 821 20.57 -29.88 -14.26
N ALA A 822 19.74 -30.92 -14.34
CA ALA A 822 19.26 -31.50 -15.58
C ALA A 822 17.95 -30.87 -16.10
N ILE A 823 17.47 -29.79 -15.48
CA ILE A 823 16.26 -29.09 -15.90
C ILE A 823 16.60 -27.97 -16.89
N ALA A 824 16.12 -28.14 -18.12
CA ALA A 824 15.98 -27.07 -19.08
C ALA A 824 14.58 -26.45 -18.96
N GLY A 825 14.49 -25.15 -18.67
CA GLY A 825 13.23 -24.42 -18.57
C GLY A 825 12.55 -24.52 -17.20
N ARG A 826 11.22 -24.59 -17.19
CA ARG A 826 10.37 -24.56 -15.98
C ARG A 826 9.46 -25.78 -15.92
N TYR A 827 9.18 -26.26 -14.72
CA TYR A 827 8.16 -27.30 -14.49
C TYR A 827 6.94 -26.69 -13.78
N VAL A 828 5.77 -27.21 -14.12
CA VAL A 828 4.50 -26.93 -13.47
C VAL A 828 3.87 -28.27 -13.13
N VAL A 829 3.48 -28.46 -11.88
CA VAL A 829 2.74 -29.65 -11.45
C VAL A 829 1.25 -29.45 -11.64
N ASP A 830 0.55 -30.45 -12.18
CA ASP A 830 -0.90 -30.57 -12.24
C ASP A 830 -1.38 -31.35 -11.00
N THR A 831 -2.17 -30.72 -10.14
CA THR A 831 -2.62 -31.31 -8.86
C THR A 831 -3.67 -32.42 -9.03
N SER A 832 -4.21 -32.58 -10.24
CA SER A 832 -5.15 -33.67 -10.56
C SER A 832 -4.46 -35.00 -10.88
N ARG A 833 -3.13 -35.02 -11.01
CA ARG A 833 -2.34 -36.16 -11.50
C ARG A 833 -1.25 -36.59 -10.52
#